data_AF-A0A3P9C717-F1
#
_entry.id   AF-A0A3P9C717-F1
#
_cell.length_a   1.000
_cell.length_b   1.000
_cell.length_c   1.000
_cell.angle_alpha   90.00
_cell.angle_beta   90.00
_cell.angle_gamma   90.00
#
_symmetry.space_group_name_H-M   'P 1'
#
loop_
_entity.id
_entity.type
_entity.pdbx_description
1 polymer ?
#
loop_
_entity_poly.entity_id
_entity_poly.type
_entity_poly.pdbx_seq_one_letter_code
_entity_poly.pdbx_strand_id
1 'polypeptide(L)'
;LSQESENEGGNQNWKGIGISLLVIAVVLSLIGLSIVLLSKDDGGKLFGTPLTLDDLFEKKFQIHDPDAKWIKDEIIFRSWDGDVFKINTRTNETDLLLKNTTFATFKASKFAVSPDLNFVLLGYDVKQVYQHSFLASYLLYNLYTREVRELNPPEVSDSVLQFASWGVRGQQLVYIFENNIYYQMDVQSSSWRLTSSGEEGVVFNGISDWLYEEMVLHTQVAHWWSPDGSRLAYLTINDSLVPTMFLPRFTGSLYPRGKEYPYPKMCQINPSVRLYVVTLDGSALTTELKPPDSFEKSEFYITMVKWVTKERLSVRWVNRAQNMSILSLCDVTQDICTKKHVMTSDKWLDRQREEPVFSKDCTTLFITMPLKHGGSGTFNHITMISNQSDSQEVNMRHLTSGSWEVSQILAYDEGTNSVLVLFSLSYMLFSLNRVSSVDPFHKECLTCSLFKSTCSYHDAVLSPTYQHVLLNCRGIACSNNTITKCFISSDSTPGGQAVSDRFSLSWDSVLVSSNDVIVAHLDGRGSGCQGQRILHEVFQRLGTVDVHDQLTALEHLVKLPYIDANRVGVYGKVTASLTEIKTRIKISNLFIYLILFSQKHWSAFTEKYFGFPAREDHKYQVHLYVSGGFLGYYVPYNMFISS
;
A
#
# COMPACT_ATOMS: atom_id res chain seq x y z
N LEU A 1 3.20 -10.92 -96.12
CA LEU A 1 2.60 -9.92 -97.02
C LEU A 1 2.56 -8.60 -96.29
N SER A 2 3.60 -7.82 -96.54
CA SER A 2 3.75 -6.41 -96.22
C SER A 2 2.69 -5.60 -96.95
N GLN A 3 2.05 -4.65 -96.25
CA GLN A 3 1.55 -3.46 -96.91
C GLN A 3 1.61 -2.27 -95.97
N GLU A 4 2.43 -1.32 -96.42
CA GLU A 4 2.70 0.01 -95.91
C GLU A 4 1.69 1.01 -96.48
N SER A 5 1.70 2.22 -95.91
CA SER A 5 0.99 3.46 -96.30
C SER A 5 -0.51 3.50 -95.91
N GLU A 6 -1.04 4.56 -95.31
CA GLU A 6 -0.87 5.97 -95.65
C GLU A 6 -0.83 6.91 -94.43
N ASN A 7 -0.08 8.00 -94.61
CA ASN A 7 0.08 9.11 -93.67
C ASN A 7 -0.81 10.26 -94.19
N GLU A 8 -2.01 10.45 -93.62
CA GLU A 8 -2.87 11.60 -93.89
C GLU A 8 -2.88 12.55 -92.69
N GLY A 9 -2.39 13.77 -92.91
CA GLY A 9 -2.47 14.87 -91.96
C GLY A 9 -3.91 15.32 -91.73
N GLY A 10 -4.45 14.99 -90.56
CA GLY A 10 -5.78 15.41 -90.10
C GLY A 10 -5.70 16.54 -89.08
N ASN A 11 -6.22 17.71 -89.48
CA ASN A 11 -6.42 18.94 -88.72
C ASN A 11 -6.67 18.70 -87.20
N GLN A 12 -5.70 19.07 -86.36
CA GLN A 12 -5.78 18.89 -84.90
C GLN A 12 -6.97 19.68 -84.35
N ASN A 13 -7.96 18.98 -83.80
CA ASN A 13 -9.22 19.57 -83.34
C ASN A 13 -9.00 20.26 -81.97
N TRP A 14 -8.33 21.42 -81.99
CA TRP A 14 -7.99 22.23 -80.81
C TRP A 14 -9.19 22.53 -79.91
N LYS A 15 -10.40 22.59 -80.49
CA LYS A 15 -11.66 22.76 -79.73
C LYS A 15 -11.99 21.53 -78.86
N GLY A 16 -11.76 20.32 -79.35
CA GLY A 16 -11.96 19.09 -78.58
C GLY A 16 -10.95 18.95 -77.44
N ILE A 17 -9.67 19.29 -77.72
CA ILE A 17 -8.60 19.29 -76.71
C ILE A 17 -8.86 20.33 -75.62
N GLY A 18 -9.34 21.53 -75.99
CA GLY A 18 -9.72 22.58 -75.05
C GLY A 18 -10.86 22.17 -74.12
N ILE A 19 -11.89 21.49 -74.65
CA ILE A 19 -13.02 20.99 -73.85
C ILE A 19 -12.55 19.86 -72.91
N SER A 20 -11.73 18.92 -73.38
CA SER A 20 -11.19 17.85 -72.52
C SER A 20 -10.32 18.38 -71.39
N LEU A 21 -9.46 19.38 -71.64
CA LEU A 21 -8.65 20.01 -70.59
C LEU A 21 -9.51 20.75 -69.55
N LEU A 22 -10.60 21.39 -69.99
CA LEU A 22 -11.52 22.08 -69.09
C LEU A 22 -12.28 21.10 -68.19
N VAL A 23 -12.73 19.96 -68.74
CA VAL A 23 -13.36 18.90 -67.95
C VAL A 23 -12.39 18.30 -66.94
N ILE A 24 -11.14 18.03 -67.34
CA ILE A 24 -10.10 17.52 -66.43
C ILE A 24 -9.83 18.51 -65.30
N ALA A 25 -9.74 19.82 -65.59
CA ALA A 25 -9.53 20.84 -64.58
C ALA A 25 -10.69 20.93 -63.57
N VAL A 26 -11.94 20.80 -64.04
CA VAL A 26 -13.12 20.79 -63.17
C VAL A 26 -13.15 19.55 -62.29
N VAL A 27 -12.84 18.37 -62.85
CA VAL A 27 -12.79 17.12 -62.08
C VAL A 27 -11.67 17.15 -61.04
N LEU A 28 -10.48 17.64 -61.39
CA LEU A 28 -9.37 17.81 -60.43
C LEU A 28 -9.71 18.84 -59.35
N SER A 29 -10.41 19.92 -59.68
CA SER A 29 -10.89 20.90 -58.71
C SER A 29 -11.92 20.30 -57.76
N LEU A 30 -12.82 19.43 -58.25
CA LEU A 30 -13.80 18.73 -57.42
C LEU A 30 -13.14 17.69 -56.53
N ILE A 31 -12.16 16.93 -57.04
CA ILE A 31 -11.36 16.00 -56.24
C ILE A 31 -10.58 16.77 -55.16
N GLY A 32 -9.94 17.89 -55.52
CA GLY A 32 -9.25 18.76 -54.57
C GLY A 32 -10.20 19.31 -53.49
N LEU A 33 -11.39 19.77 -53.88
CA LEU A 33 -12.42 20.23 -52.94
C LEU A 33 -12.93 19.11 -52.05
N SER A 34 -13.15 17.91 -52.58
CA SER A 34 -13.55 16.73 -51.80
C SER A 34 -12.45 16.29 -50.84
N ILE A 35 -11.17 16.30 -51.25
CA ILE A 35 -10.04 16.04 -50.35
C ILE A 35 -9.99 17.10 -49.27
N VAL A 36 -10.17 18.39 -49.56
CA VAL A 36 -10.16 19.46 -48.55
C VAL A 36 -11.37 19.38 -47.62
N LEU A 37 -12.55 19.01 -48.12
CA LEU A 37 -13.76 18.84 -47.31
C LEU A 37 -13.70 17.56 -46.45
N LEU A 38 -13.10 16.48 -46.94
CA LEU A 38 -12.91 15.22 -46.21
C LEU A 38 -11.67 15.23 -45.32
N SER A 39 -10.67 16.05 -45.63
CA SER A 39 -9.45 16.28 -44.83
C SER A 39 -9.60 17.44 -43.86
N LYS A 40 -10.75 18.12 -43.84
CA LYS A 40 -11.15 18.91 -42.68
C LYS A 40 -11.56 17.91 -41.59
N ASP A 41 -10.52 17.29 -41.05
CA ASP A 41 -10.54 16.66 -39.75
C ASP A 41 -11.25 17.63 -38.83
N ASP A 42 -12.32 17.16 -38.19
CA ASP A 42 -12.96 17.85 -37.09
C ASP A 42 -11.91 17.92 -35.98
N GLY A 43 -11.01 18.90 -36.10
CA GLY A 43 -10.05 19.31 -35.10
C GLY A 43 -10.83 19.92 -33.95
N GLY A 44 -11.52 19.06 -33.21
CA GLY A 44 -11.97 19.31 -31.86
C GLY A 44 -10.75 19.57 -31.00
N LYS A 45 -10.24 20.80 -31.07
CA LYS A 45 -9.48 21.42 -29.98
C LYS A 45 -10.40 21.58 -28.78
N LEU A 46 -10.78 20.46 -28.17
CA LEU A 46 -11.42 20.41 -26.85
C LEU A 46 -10.52 19.71 -25.82
N PHE A 47 -9.48 19.00 -26.27
CA PHE A 47 -8.55 18.31 -25.40
C PHE A 47 -7.20 19.03 -25.47
N GLY A 48 -6.57 19.27 -24.31
CA GLY A 48 -5.25 19.88 -24.20
C GLY A 48 -4.16 19.05 -24.90
N THR A 49 -2.91 19.46 -24.75
CA THR A 49 -1.77 18.66 -25.24
C THR A 49 -1.79 17.26 -24.61
N PRO A 50 -1.58 16.19 -25.39
CA PRO A 50 -1.48 14.83 -24.88
C PRO A 50 -0.45 14.70 -23.76
N LEU A 51 -0.73 13.84 -22.78
CA LEU A 51 0.21 13.52 -21.69
C LEU A 51 1.39 12.71 -22.23
N THR A 52 2.60 13.18 -21.98
CA THR A 52 3.84 12.50 -22.36
C THR A 52 4.46 11.75 -21.17
N LEU A 53 5.45 10.90 -21.43
CA LEU A 53 6.18 10.21 -20.36
C LEU A 53 6.94 11.20 -19.47
N ASP A 54 7.49 12.26 -20.06
CA ASP A 54 8.22 13.30 -19.33
C ASP A 54 7.31 14.08 -18.37
N ASP A 55 6.06 14.33 -18.77
CA ASP A 55 5.06 14.97 -17.92
C ASP A 55 4.87 14.24 -16.58
N LEU A 56 4.92 12.90 -16.55
CA LEU A 56 4.76 12.13 -15.30
C LEU A 56 5.87 12.44 -14.27
N PHE A 57 7.04 12.86 -14.73
CA PHE A 57 8.16 13.20 -13.86
C PHE A 57 8.19 14.69 -13.50
N GLU A 58 7.37 15.52 -14.15
CA GLU A 58 7.28 16.93 -13.82
C GLU A 58 6.55 17.16 -12.49
N LYS A 59 7.07 18.11 -11.68
CA LYS A 59 6.51 18.44 -10.36
C LYS A 59 5.02 18.83 -10.42
N LYS A 60 4.55 19.40 -11.54
CA LYS A 60 3.15 19.83 -11.72
C LYS A 60 2.15 18.66 -11.75
N PHE A 61 2.59 17.45 -12.13
CA PHE A 61 1.77 16.25 -12.20
C PHE A 61 1.98 15.29 -11.02
N GLN A 62 3.03 15.50 -10.23
CA GLN A 62 3.25 14.74 -9.01
C GLN A 62 2.22 15.14 -7.95
N ILE A 63 1.52 14.15 -7.39
CA ILE A 63 0.59 14.37 -6.27
C ILE A 63 1.42 14.78 -5.06
N HIS A 64 1.16 15.98 -4.53
CA HIS A 64 1.74 16.42 -3.27
C HIS A 64 0.90 15.90 -2.11
N ASP A 65 1.46 14.96 -1.36
CA ASP A 65 0.93 14.58 -0.06
C ASP A 65 1.46 15.57 0.99
N PRO A 66 0.59 16.34 1.66
CA PRO A 66 1.02 17.28 2.70
C PRO A 66 1.59 16.59 3.96
N ASP A 67 1.50 15.26 4.07
CA ASP A 67 1.92 14.46 5.24
C ASP A 67 1.38 15.05 6.55
N ALA A 68 0.09 15.42 6.51
CA ALA A 68 -0.58 16.12 7.60
C ALA A 68 -0.73 15.20 8.82
N LYS A 69 -0.23 15.66 9.98
CA LYS A 69 -0.21 14.89 11.22
C LYS A 69 -0.75 15.70 12.39
N TRP A 70 -1.44 15.01 13.29
CA TRP A 70 -1.89 15.57 14.55
C TRP A 70 -0.75 15.59 15.57
N ILE A 71 -0.56 16.73 16.21
CA ILE A 71 0.22 16.86 17.43
C ILE A 71 -0.69 17.54 18.45
N LYS A 72 -1.25 16.75 19.38
CA LYS A 72 -2.31 17.19 20.31
C LYS A 72 -3.54 17.71 19.54
N ASP A 73 -3.84 19.01 19.62
CA ASP A 73 -4.97 19.66 18.93
C ASP A 73 -4.53 20.49 17.70
N GLU A 74 -3.26 20.42 17.36
CA GLU A 74 -2.66 21.16 16.24
C GLU A 74 -2.29 20.21 15.09
N ILE A 75 -2.38 20.73 13.87
CA ILE A 75 -2.07 19.99 12.64
C ILE A 75 -0.75 20.51 12.10
N ILE A 76 0.22 19.63 11.91
CA ILE A 76 1.45 19.93 11.19
C ILE A 76 1.33 19.38 9.77
N PHE A 77 1.65 20.21 8.77
CA PHE A 77 1.63 19.77 7.39
C PHE A 77 2.68 20.51 6.57
N ARG A 78 3.09 19.91 5.45
CA ARG A 78 4.01 20.49 4.48
C ARG A 78 3.24 21.05 3.28
N SER A 79 3.48 22.31 2.96
CA SER A 79 2.92 22.98 1.79
C SER A 79 3.59 22.53 0.48
N TRP A 80 2.99 22.88 -0.66
CA TRP A 80 3.52 22.61 -2.00
C TRP A 80 4.89 23.27 -2.27
N ASP A 81 5.11 24.44 -1.63
CA ASP A 81 6.37 25.17 -1.68
C ASP A 81 7.46 24.54 -0.80
N GLY A 82 7.08 23.55 0.02
CA GLY A 82 7.96 22.79 0.89
C GLY A 82 8.09 23.35 2.31
N ASP A 83 7.46 24.48 2.60
CA ASP A 83 7.38 25.07 3.95
C ASP A 83 6.49 24.22 4.85
N VAL A 84 6.86 24.12 6.12
CA VAL A 84 6.12 23.39 7.16
C VAL A 84 5.32 24.37 8.01
N PHE A 85 4.01 24.16 8.06
CA PHE A 85 3.07 24.97 8.81
C PHE A 85 2.45 24.19 9.96
N LYS A 86 1.99 24.94 10.96
CA LYS A 86 1.20 24.48 12.09
C LYS A 86 -0.14 25.20 12.06
N ILE A 87 -1.24 24.47 12.12
CA ILE A 87 -2.59 25.03 12.24
C ILE A 87 -3.16 24.68 13.61
N ASN A 88 -3.63 25.69 14.32
CA ASN A 88 -4.42 25.49 15.52
C ASN A 88 -5.90 25.36 15.14
N THR A 89 -6.51 24.22 15.43
CA THR A 89 -7.91 23.96 15.05
C THR A 89 -8.93 24.80 15.82
N ARG A 90 -8.56 25.35 16.99
CA ARG A 90 -9.45 26.14 17.83
C ARG A 90 -9.45 27.61 17.45
N THR A 91 -8.28 28.19 17.18
CA THR A 91 -8.15 29.60 16.78
C THR A 91 -8.18 29.80 15.26
N ASN A 92 -8.01 28.71 14.50
CA ASN A 92 -7.83 28.72 13.05
C ASN A 92 -6.62 29.57 12.59
N GLU A 93 -5.65 29.75 13.47
CA GLU A 93 -4.39 30.45 13.18
C GLU A 93 -3.39 29.48 12.54
N THR A 94 -2.66 29.97 11.54
CA THR A 94 -1.64 29.21 10.81
C THR A 94 -0.28 29.85 11.05
N ASP A 95 0.62 29.10 11.69
CA ASP A 95 1.99 29.51 12.00
C ASP A 95 2.98 28.82 11.08
N LEU A 96 3.99 29.55 10.61
CA LEU A 96 5.12 28.98 9.88
C LEU A 96 6.13 28.39 10.88
N LEU A 97 6.35 27.07 10.84
CA LEU A 97 7.33 26.39 11.68
C LEU A 97 8.72 26.36 11.04
N LEU A 98 8.79 25.93 9.78
CA LEU A 98 10.08 25.72 9.11
C LEU A 98 10.00 26.08 7.63
N LYS A 99 10.94 26.88 7.16
CA LYS A 99 11.04 27.24 5.74
C LYS A 99 11.73 26.14 4.93
N ASN A 100 11.35 25.99 3.68
CA ASN A 100 11.96 25.10 2.71
C ASN A 100 13.46 25.41 2.51
N THR A 101 13.88 26.68 2.70
CA THR A 101 15.30 27.06 2.68
C THR A 101 16.13 26.30 3.71
N THR A 102 15.56 25.95 4.87
CA THR A 102 16.26 25.16 5.89
C THR A 102 16.48 23.72 5.42
N PHE A 103 15.48 23.12 4.76
CA PHE A 103 15.62 21.80 4.14
C PHE A 103 16.71 21.80 3.06
N ALA A 104 16.74 22.83 2.22
CA ALA A 104 17.78 22.97 1.19
C ALA A 104 19.18 23.15 1.81
N THR A 105 19.29 23.95 2.87
CA THR A 105 20.56 24.22 3.57
C THR A 105 21.19 22.95 4.12
N PHE A 106 20.37 22.10 4.77
CA PHE A 106 20.83 20.84 5.37
C PHE A 106 20.64 19.62 4.48
N LYS A 107 20.20 19.81 3.22
CA LYS A 107 19.85 18.74 2.28
C LYS A 107 18.91 17.68 2.91
N ALA A 108 18.03 18.13 3.79
CA ALA A 108 17.11 17.26 4.50
C ALA A 108 15.94 16.85 3.60
N SER A 109 15.65 15.55 3.56
CA SER A 109 14.54 14.99 2.78
C SER A 109 13.38 14.51 3.64
N LYS A 110 13.65 14.19 4.92
CA LYS A 110 12.66 13.73 5.91
C LYS A 110 12.63 14.70 7.09
N PHE A 111 11.47 14.83 7.74
CA PHE A 111 11.37 15.57 9.00
C PHE A 111 10.33 14.95 9.95
N ALA A 112 10.48 15.25 11.24
CA ALA A 112 9.46 15.02 12.26
C ALA A 112 9.53 16.13 13.32
N VAL A 113 8.39 16.63 13.79
CA VAL A 113 8.32 17.68 14.81
C VAL A 113 8.11 17.04 16.20
N SER A 114 8.78 17.57 17.22
CA SER A 114 8.66 17.07 18.59
C SER A 114 7.26 17.32 19.19
N PRO A 115 6.79 16.48 20.13
CA PRO A 115 5.48 16.65 20.79
C PRO A 115 5.30 17.97 21.56
N ASP A 116 6.40 18.60 21.97
CA ASP A 116 6.42 19.93 22.60
C ASP A 116 6.58 21.09 21.60
N LEU A 117 6.72 20.79 20.31
CA LEU A 117 6.83 21.75 19.20
C LEU A 117 8.04 22.67 19.29
N ASN A 118 9.08 22.26 20.02
CA ASN A 118 10.28 23.06 20.20
C ASN A 118 11.42 22.62 19.26
N PHE A 119 11.38 21.39 18.74
CA PHE A 119 12.42 20.81 17.90
C PHE A 119 11.88 20.15 16.65
N VAL A 120 12.71 20.12 15.62
CA VAL A 120 12.48 19.35 14.39
C VAL A 120 13.65 18.40 14.19
N LEU A 121 13.34 17.12 14.03
CA LEU A 121 14.27 16.09 13.62
C LEU A 121 14.34 16.10 12.09
N LEU A 122 15.52 16.33 11.51
CA LEU A 122 15.76 16.40 10.07
C LEU A 122 16.61 15.20 9.65
N GLY A 123 16.10 14.40 8.70
CA GLY A 123 16.84 13.27 8.12
C GLY A 123 17.45 13.65 6.77
N TYR A 124 18.74 13.39 6.59
CA TYR A 124 19.51 13.63 5.37
C TYR A 124 20.38 12.41 5.01
N ASP A 125 20.97 12.42 3.81
CA ASP A 125 21.69 11.27 3.22
C ASP A 125 20.89 9.95 3.27
N VAL A 126 19.60 10.04 2.93
CA VAL A 126 18.67 8.91 3.01
C VAL A 126 19.02 7.86 1.96
N LYS A 127 19.31 6.64 2.42
CA LYS A 127 19.62 5.47 1.60
C LYS A 127 18.58 4.39 1.86
N GLN A 128 17.77 4.10 0.84
CA GLN A 128 16.75 3.06 0.92
C GLN A 128 17.38 1.67 1.15
N VAL A 129 16.79 0.86 2.04
CA VAL A 129 17.22 -0.52 2.31
C VAL A 129 16.22 -1.51 1.69
N TYR A 130 14.97 -1.53 2.16
CA TYR A 130 13.88 -2.34 1.62
C TYR A 130 12.70 -1.44 1.17
N GLN A 131 11.44 -1.85 1.30
CA GLN A 131 10.30 -1.02 0.88
C GLN A 131 10.06 0.19 1.79
N HIS A 132 10.19 0.03 3.10
CA HIS A 132 9.89 1.03 4.12
C HIS A 132 11.14 1.48 4.88
N SER A 133 12.14 0.60 5.01
CA SER A 133 13.37 0.87 5.74
C SER A 133 14.37 1.69 4.94
N PHE A 134 15.05 2.57 5.66
CA PHE A 134 16.10 3.41 5.11
C PHE A 134 17.12 3.73 6.20
N LEU A 135 18.36 3.97 5.76
CA LEU A 135 19.41 4.52 6.59
C LEU A 135 19.46 6.04 6.38
N ALA A 136 19.68 6.81 7.44
CA ALA A 136 19.82 8.25 7.34
C ALA A 136 20.69 8.81 8.47
N SER A 137 21.31 9.96 8.20
CA SER A 137 21.91 10.79 9.24
C SER A 137 20.90 11.83 9.70
N TYR A 138 20.96 12.22 10.97
CA TYR A 138 19.91 13.00 11.61
C TYR A 138 20.45 14.26 12.30
N LEU A 139 19.69 15.35 12.18
CA LEU A 139 19.95 16.63 12.82
C LEU A 139 18.76 17.02 13.70
N LEU A 140 19.04 17.54 14.89
CA LEU A 140 18.09 18.16 15.79
C LEU A 140 18.15 19.68 15.60
N TYR A 141 17.08 20.26 15.06
CA TYR A 141 16.94 21.67 14.80
C TYR A 141 16.04 22.31 15.87
N ASN A 142 16.55 23.30 16.60
CA ASN A 142 15.77 24.06 17.57
C ASN A 142 14.98 25.19 16.88
N LEU A 143 13.66 25.22 17.07
CA LEU A 143 12.79 26.18 16.39
C LEU A 143 12.95 27.62 16.86
N TYR A 144 13.40 27.85 18.11
CA TYR A 144 13.58 29.20 18.67
C TYR A 144 14.99 29.74 18.46
N THR A 145 15.99 28.97 18.86
CA THR A 145 17.40 29.41 18.81
C THR A 145 18.00 29.23 17.41
N ARG A 146 17.38 28.39 16.57
CA ARG A 146 17.91 27.97 15.25
C ARG A 146 19.24 27.24 15.33
N GLU A 147 19.61 26.76 16.52
CA GLU A 147 20.76 25.89 16.71
C GLU A 147 20.48 24.51 16.14
N VAL A 148 21.54 23.88 15.63
CA VAL A 148 21.50 22.54 15.04
C VAL A 148 22.51 21.66 15.75
N ARG A 149 22.09 20.45 16.08
CA ARG A 149 22.92 19.42 16.73
C ARG A 149 22.80 18.12 15.97
N GLU A 150 23.90 17.40 15.79
CA GLU A 150 23.85 16.07 15.21
C GLU A 150 23.34 15.06 16.22
N LEU A 151 22.48 14.15 15.76
CA LEU A 151 22.05 13.01 16.55
C LEU A 151 23.01 11.86 16.30
N ASN A 152 23.88 11.60 17.27
CA ASN A 152 24.84 10.50 17.22
C ASN A 152 24.76 9.62 18.48
N PRO A 153 25.04 8.31 18.36
CA PRO A 153 25.28 7.44 19.51
C PRO A 153 26.42 7.96 20.39
N PRO A 154 26.45 7.60 21.68
CA PRO A 154 27.59 7.91 22.54
C PRO A 154 28.88 7.39 21.90
N GLU A 155 29.95 8.19 21.96
CA GLU A 155 31.31 7.85 21.47
C GLU A 155 31.46 7.71 19.95
N VAL A 156 30.40 7.95 19.17
CA VAL A 156 30.42 7.89 17.71
C VAL A 156 30.16 9.29 17.13
N SER A 157 30.91 9.66 16.10
CA SER A 157 30.65 10.86 15.29
C SER A 157 30.24 10.48 13.87
N ASP A 158 29.50 11.35 13.17
CA ASP A 158 29.06 11.15 11.79
C ASP A 158 28.32 9.81 11.56
N SER A 159 27.43 9.49 12.50
CA SER A 159 26.73 8.20 12.47
C SER A 159 25.63 8.15 11.41
N VAL A 160 25.39 6.94 10.91
CA VAL A 160 24.25 6.63 10.05
C VAL A 160 23.31 5.74 10.87
N LEU A 161 22.09 6.22 11.10
CA LEU A 161 21.11 5.54 11.92
C LEU A 161 20.14 4.74 11.06
N GLN A 162 19.65 3.64 11.61
CA GLN A 162 18.64 2.79 10.95
C GLN A 162 17.23 3.33 11.15
N PHE A 163 17.02 4.08 12.22
CA PHE A 163 15.74 4.70 12.53
C PHE A 163 15.96 5.82 13.54
N ALA A 164 15.18 6.91 13.44
CA ALA A 164 15.02 7.87 14.52
C ALA A 164 13.62 8.49 14.47
N SER A 165 13.00 8.64 15.63
CA SER A 165 11.70 9.31 15.79
C SER A 165 11.54 9.87 17.19
N TRP A 166 10.77 10.94 17.30
CA TRP A 166 10.25 11.42 18.58
C TRP A 166 9.33 10.37 19.20
N GLY A 167 9.29 10.33 20.53
CA GLY A 167 8.24 9.63 21.26
C GLY A 167 7.01 10.49 21.45
N VAL A 168 6.12 10.08 22.35
CA VAL A 168 4.82 10.75 22.61
C VAL A 168 4.86 11.98 23.55
N ARG A 169 5.86 12.11 24.44
CA ARG A 169 5.91 13.14 25.50
C ARG A 169 7.17 14.02 25.41
N GLY A 170 6.96 15.33 25.49
CA GLY A 170 8.05 16.30 25.61
C GLY A 170 9.00 16.25 24.41
N GLN A 171 10.28 16.00 24.71
CA GLN A 171 11.39 15.91 23.74
C GLN A 171 12.00 14.51 23.70
N GLN A 172 11.27 13.52 24.20
CA GLN A 172 11.78 12.16 24.25
C GLN A 172 11.98 11.64 22.83
N LEU A 173 13.07 10.91 22.62
CA LEU A 173 13.52 10.47 21.31
C LEU A 173 14.02 9.03 21.41
N VAL A 174 13.74 8.24 20.38
CA VAL A 174 14.35 6.92 20.19
C VAL A 174 15.06 6.89 18.85
N TYR A 175 16.21 6.24 18.80
CA TYR A 175 16.90 5.93 17.57
C TYR A 175 17.54 4.54 17.64
N ILE A 176 17.81 3.97 16.47
CA ILE A 176 18.33 2.61 16.35
C ILE A 176 19.66 2.66 15.60
N PHE A 177 20.67 2.05 16.22
CA PHE A 177 22.03 1.97 15.71
C PHE A 177 22.57 0.57 15.99
N GLU A 178 23.20 -0.07 14.99
CA GLU A 178 23.70 -1.45 15.07
C GLU A 178 22.66 -2.42 15.64
N ASN A 179 21.41 -2.32 15.17
CA ASN A 179 20.26 -3.10 15.63
C ASN A 179 19.96 -2.99 17.14
N ASN A 180 20.44 -1.93 17.80
CA ASN A 180 20.18 -1.66 19.21
C ASN A 180 19.37 -0.37 19.40
N ILE A 181 18.48 -0.39 20.38
CA ILE A 181 17.60 0.73 20.69
C ILE A 181 18.31 1.68 21.65
N TYR A 182 18.37 2.95 21.28
CA TYR A 182 18.88 4.04 22.10
C TYR A 182 17.75 5.04 22.39
N TYR A 183 17.71 5.53 23.62
CA TYR A 183 16.68 6.44 24.10
C TYR A 183 17.30 7.71 24.70
N GLN A 184 16.67 8.85 24.43
CA GLN A 184 16.95 10.11 25.09
C GLN A 184 15.68 10.66 25.71
N MET A 185 15.75 11.03 27.00
CA MET A 185 14.62 11.64 27.72
C MET A 185 14.31 13.04 27.19
N ASP A 186 15.35 13.78 26.82
CA ASP A 186 15.31 15.10 26.20
C ASP A 186 16.57 15.32 25.36
N VAL A 187 16.60 16.40 24.57
CA VAL A 187 17.70 16.69 23.63
C VAL A 187 19.05 16.98 24.31
N GLN A 188 19.06 17.36 25.60
CA GLN A 188 20.29 17.61 26.36
C GLN A 188 20.79 16.36 27.06
N SER A 189 19.90 15.43 27.39
CA SER A 189 20.22 14.17 28.06
C SER A 189 21.12 13.27 27.20
N SER A 190 22.06 12.58 27.86
CA SER A 190 22.86 11.54 27.24
C SER A 190 21.97 10.39 26.74
N SER A 191 22.36 9.78 25.63
CA SER A 191 21.65 8.62 25.10
C SER A 191 21.86 7.38 25.95
N TRP A 192 20.77 6.68 26.25
CA TRP A 192 20.76 5.43 26.98
C TRP A 192 20.53 4.26 26.04
N ARG A 193 21.46 3.31 26.01
CA ARG A 193 21.33 2.06 25.28
C ARG A 193 20.40 1.10 26.02
N LEU A 194 19.20 0.86 25.47
CA LEU A 194 18.18 -0.02 26.07
C LEU A 194 18.44 -1.49 25.76
N THR A 195 19.06 -1.81 24.62
CA THR A 195 19.37 -3.19 24.22
C THR A 195 20.84 -3.35 23.85
N SER A 196 21.40 -4.53 24.14
CA SER A 196 22.79 -4.88 23.79
C SER A 196 22.91 -6.14 22.93
N SER A 197 21.79 -6.82 22.65
CA SER A 197 21.72 -8.06 21.88
C SER A 197 21.74 -7.87 20.36
N GLY A 198 21.65 -6.63 19.87
CA GLY A 198 21.59 -6.34 18.44
C GLY A 198 22.86 -6.76 17.71
N GLU A 199 22.67 -7.45 16.59
CA GLU A 199 23.72 -7.94 15.69
C GLU A 199 23.29 -7.68 14.25
N GLU A 200 24.13 -6.98 13.48
CA GLU A 200 23.78 -6.52 12.14
C GLU A 200 23.46 -7.71 11.21
N GLY A 201 22.27 -7.68 10.61
CA GLY A 201 21.80 -8.74 9.72
C GLY A 201 21.37 -10.04 10.39
N VAL A 202 21.39 -10.12 11.73
CA VAL A 202 21.07 -11.35 12.48
C VAL A 202 20.03 -11.12 13.59
N VAL A 203 20.26 -10.15 14.48
CA VAL A 203 19.34 -9.85 15.59
C VAL A 203 18.92 -8.40 15.52
N PHE A 204 17.62 -8.16 15.35
CA PHE A 204 17.02 -6.85 15.20
C PHE A 204 16.18 -6.51 16.44
N ASN A 205 16.44 -5.35 17.07
CA ASN A 205 15.63 -4.86 18.19
C ASN A 205 14.89 -3.59 17.81
N GLY A 206 13.56 -3.61 17.89
CA GLY A 206 12.70 -2.45 17.62
C GLY A 206 12.55 -2.06 16.15
N ILE A 207 13.24 -2.76 15.24
CA ILE A 207 13.06 -2.67 13.79
C ILE A 207 12.78 -4.06 13.21
N SER A 208 12.10 -4.07 12.07
CA SER A 208 11.77 -5.29 11.35
C SER A 208 12.97 -5.86 10.59
N ASP A 209 13.04 -7.20 10.50
CA ASP A 209 13.82 -7.87 9.46
C ASP A 209 13.08 -7.79 8.11
N TRP A 210 13.66 -8.38 7.06
CA TRP A 210 13.03 -8.38 5.73
C TRP A 210 11.65 -9.08 5.74
N LEU A 211 11.50 -10.22 6.43
CA LEU A 211 10.21 -10.94 6.46
C LEU A 211 9.15 -10.13 7.18
N TYR A 212 9.47 -9.56 8.36
CA TYR A 212 8.50 -8.76 9.10
C TYR A 212 8.16 -7.46 8.38
N GLU A 213 9.13 -6.81 7.73
CA GLU A 213 8.89 -5.56 7.02
C GLU A 213 7.96 -5.78 5.83
N GLU A 214 8.24 -6.77 4.98
CA GLU A 214 7.52 -6.92 3.70
C GLU A 214 6.21 -7.72 3.83
N MET A 215 6.15 -8.69 4.77
CA MET A 215 5.09 -9.70 4.78
C MET A 215 4.21 -9.70 6.04
N VAL A 216 4.76 -9.32 7.20
CA VAL A 216 4.03 -9.45 8.48
C VAL A 216 3.47 -8.10 8.92
N LEU A 217 4.34 -7.11 9.13
CA LEU A 217 4.01 -5.80 9.69
C LEU A 217 3.80 -4.70 8.64
N HIS A 218 4.42 -4.77 7.45
CA HIS A 218 4.37 -3.69 6.43
C HIS A 218 4.91 -2.35 6.95
N THR A 219 5.94 -2.42 7.79
CA THR A 219 6.64 -1.25 8.34
C THR A 219 8.01 -1.67 8.84
N GLN A 220 8.97 -0.74 8.79
CA GLN A 220 10.27 -0.91 9.43
C GLN A 220 10.19 -0.84 10.96
N VAL A 221 9.12 -0.24 11.51
CA VAL A 221 8.98 0.01 12.95
C VAL A 221 8.40 -1.22 13.65
N ALA A 222 9.18 -1.78 14.57
CA ALA A 222 8.76 -2.89 15.42
C ALA A 222 8.83 -2.52 16.91
N HIS A 223 8.55 -1.25 17.23
CA HIS A 223 8.43 -0.74 18.59
C HIS A 223 7.22 0.22 18.73
N TRP A 224 6.64 0.27 19.92
CA TRP A 224 5.41 1.00 20.23
C TRP A 224 5.50 1.68 21.59
N TRP A 225 5.25 3.00 21.60
CA TRP A 225 5.22 3.81 22.81
C TRP A 225 3.92 3.61 23.60
N SER A 226 4.03 3.52 24.93
CA SER A 226 2.85 3.66 25.77
C SER A 226 2.22 5.05 25.60
N PRO A 227 0.91 5.23 25.80
CA PRO A 227 0.23 6.52 25.54
C PRO A 227 0.78 7.70 26.34
N ASP A 228 1.39 7.43 27.51
CA ASP A 228 2.02 8.42 28.38
C ASP A 228 3.54 8.58 28.16
N GLY A 229 4.14 7.69 27.36
CA GLY A 229 5.57 7.66 27.07
C GLY A 229 6.45 7.05 28.16
N SER A 230 5.87 6.45 29.20
CA SER A 230 6.65 5.86 30.30
C SER A 230 7.25 4.49 29.97
N ARG A 231 6.73 3.80 28.95
CA ARG A 231 7.16 2.45 28.54
C ARG A 231 7.29 2.35 27.02
N LEU A 232 8.18 1.46 26.60
CA LEU A 232 8.37 1.12 25.19
C LEU A 232 8.23 -0.40 25.03
N ALA A 233 7.28 -0.84 24.21
CA ALA A 233 7.20 -2.22 23.77
C ALA A 233 8.02 -2.37 22.48
N TYR A 234 8.77 -3.45 22.32
CA TYR A 234 9.53 -3.70 21.09
C TYR A 234 9.68 -5.18 20.80
N LEU A 235 9.82 -5.53 19.52
CA LEU A 235 10.17 -6.88 19.10
C LEU A 235 11.69 -7.04 19.07
N THR A 236 12.15 -8.19 19.53
CA THR A 236 13.45 -8.75 19.17
C THR A 236 13.21 -9.86 18.16
N ILE A 237 13.71 -9.67 16.95
CA ILE A 237 13.63 -10.61 15.83
C ILE A 237 15.01 -11.22 15.63
N ASN A 238 15.10 -12.55 15.65
CA ASN A 238 16.36 -13.28 15.55
C ASN A 238 16.35 -14.23 14.35
N ASP A 239 17.21 -13.91 13.39
CA ASP A 239 17.44 -14.59 12.11
C ASP A 239 18.64 -15.56 12.14
N SER A 240 19.24 -15.85 13.31
CA SER A 240 20.46 -16.70 13.41
C SER A 240 20.32 -18.08 12.74
N LEU A 241 19.11 -18.63 12.68
CA LEU A 241 18.82 -19.93 12.08
C LEU A 241 18.17 -19.83 10.69
N VAL A 242 17.92 -18.61 10.21
CA VAL A 242 17.26 -18.35 8.94
C VAL A 242 18.28 -18.48 7.81
N PRO A 243 18.00 -19.29 6.77
CA PRO A 243 18.90 -19.41 5.63
C PRO A 243 19.10 -18.07 4.92
N THR A 244 20.32 -17.79 4.47
CA THR A 244 20.64 -16.56 3.74
C THR A 244 20.52 -16.74 2.22
N MET A 245 20.27 -15.62 1.54
CA MET A 245 20.32 -15.51 0.09
C MET A 245 21.40 -14.50 -0.32
N PHE A 246 22.16 -14.82 -1.37
CA PHE A 246 23.19 -13.96 -1.93
C PHE A 246 22.63 -13.10 -3.08
N LEU A 247 22.77 -11.78 -2.97
CA LEU A 247 22.49 -10.80 -4.02
C LEU A 247 23.81 -10.39 -4.68
N PRO A 248 24.08 -10.82 -5.92
CA PRO A 248 25.28 -10.41 -6.63
C PRO A 248 25.22 -8.92 -6.96
N ARG A 249 26.34 -8.22 -6.78
CA ARG A 249 26.52 -6.84 -7.21
C ARG A 249 27.55 -6.80 -8.34
N PHE A 250 27.21 -6.20 -9.47
CA PHE A 250 28.08 -6.08 -10.64
C PHE A 250 28.62 -4.66 -10.87
N THR A 251 28.17 -3.70 -10.08
CA THR A 251 28.51 -2.27 -10.20
C THR A 251 29.07 -1.73 -8.89
N GLY A 252 29.86 -0.66 -8.96
CA GLY A 252 30.47 0.00 -7.80
C GLY A 252 31.99 -0.05 -7.84
N SER A 253 32.61 -0.65 -6.82
CA SER A 253 34.06 -0.78 -6.70
C SER A 253 34.67 -1.71 -7.75
N LEU A 254 36.00 -1.62 -7.96
CA LEU A 254 36.79 -2.49 -8.86
C LEU A 254 36.52 -3.99 -8.62
N TYR A 255 36.36 -4.37 -7.36
CA TYR A 255 35.87 -5.68 -6.95
C TYR A 255 34.52 -5.50 -6.26
N PRO A 256 33.40 -5.61 -6.99
CA PRO A 256 32.09 -5.44 -6.39
C PRO A 256 31.80 -6.65 -5.49
N ARG A 257 31.33 -6.38 -4.27
CA ARG A 257 30.90 -7.43 -3.33
C ARG A 257 29.38 -7.51 -3.34
N GLY A 258 28.86 -8.72 -3.45
CA GLY A 258 27.45 -8.99 -3.23
C GLY A 258 27.07 -8.85 -1.77
N LYS A 259 25.77 -8.89 -1.50
CA LYS A 259 25.19 -8.82 -0.15
C LYS A 259 24.49 -10.13 0.17
N GLU A 260 24.79 -10.71 1.32
CA GLU A 260 23.99 -11.79 1.89
C GLU A 260 22.94 -11.21 2.83
N TYR A 261 21.75 -11.80 2.85
CA TYR A 261 20.68 -11.39 3.75
C TYR A 261 19.80 -12.60 4.13
N PRO A 262 19.27 -12.65 5.37
CA PRO A 262 18.33 -13.68 5.78
C PRO A 262 17.07 -13.67 4.90
N TYR A 263 16.71 -14.84 4.40
CA TYR A 263 15.61 -14.97 3.45
C TYR A 263 14.96 -16.37 3.58
N PRO A 264 13.92 -16.50 4.41
CA PRO A 264 13.26 -17.79 4.63
C PRO A 264 12.39 -18.14 3.44
N LYS A 265 12.82 -19.13 2.66
CA LYS A 265 11.99 -19.75 1.63
C LYS A 265 10.89 -20.61 2.24
N MET A 266 9.93 -21.03 1.44
CA MET A 266 8.90 -21.99 1.85
C MET A 266 9.50 -23.17 2.64
N CYS A 267 8.85 -23.54 3.74
CA CYS A 267 9.25 -24.63 4.62
C CYS A 267 10.64 -24.51 5.26
N GLN A 268 11.35 -23.39 5.07
CA GLN A 268 12.58 -23.11 5.80
C GLN A 268 12.26 -22.58 7.20
N ILE A 269 13.29 -22.46 8.02
CA ILE A 269 13.18 -21.89 9.36
C ILE A 269 12.89 -20.39 9.23
N ASN A 270 11.89 -19.92 9.96
CA ASN A 270 11.53 -18.50 10.05
C ASN A 270 12.27 -17.80 11.21
N PRO A 271 12.34 -16.46 11.20
CA PRO A 271 12.80 -15.69 12.34
C PRO A 271 12.06 -16.09 13.62
N SER A 272 12.81 -16.23 14.70
CA SER A 272 12.23 -16.35 16.04
C SER A 272 11.98 -14.96 16.59
N VAL A 273 10.80 -14.73 17.18
CA VAL A 273 10.39 -13.40 17.65
C VAL A 273 9.94 -13.42 19.09
N ARG A 274 10.38 -12.41 19.84
CA ARG A 274 10.01 -12.17 21.23
C ARG A 274 9.56 -10.72 21.41
N LEU A 275 8.60 -10.51 22.30
CA LEU A 275 8.06 -9.20 22.63
C LEU A 275 8.53 -8.79 24.01
N TYR A 276 9.21 -7.65 24.09
CA TYR A 276 9.70 -7.07 25.32
C TYR A 276 9.02 -5.74 25.62
N VAL A 277 8.91 -5.40 26.90
CA VAL A 277 8.50 -4.08 27.35
C VAL A 277 9.54 -3.55 28.33
N VAL A 278 10.07 -2.36 28.04
CA VAL A 278 11.04 -1.67 28.90
C VAL A 278 10.41 -0.42 29.52
N THR A 279 10.72 -0.18 30.79
CA THR A 279 10.29 1.02 31.53
C THR A 279 11.35 2.12 31.40
N LEU A 280 10.93 3.34 31.07
CA LEU A 280 11.80 4.48 30.74
C LEU A 280 11.99 5.46 31.91
N ASP A 281 11.95 4.96 33.13
CA ASP A 281 12.10 5.73 34.39
C ASP A 281 13.54 5.79 34.90
N GLY A 282 14.50 5.25 34.14
CA GLY A 282 15.91 5.11 34.54
C GLY A 282 16.28 3.74 35.11
N SER A 283 15.30 2.87 35.40
CA SER A 283 15.57 1.49 35.86
C SER A 283 15.93 0.51 34.73
N ALA A 284 15.42 0.73 33.51
CA ALA A 284 15.46 -0.17 32.34
C ALA A 284 14.98 -1.59 32.67
N LEU A 285 14.06 -1.71 33.62
CA LEU A 285 13.42 -3.00 33.85
C LEU A 285 12.72 -3.43 32.56
N THR A 286 13.20 -4.55 32.02
CA THR A 286 12.74 -5.14 30.77
C THR A 286 12.05 -6.46 31.07
N THR A 287 10.79 -6.58 30.66
CA THR A 287 9.97 -7.77 30.84
C THR A 287 9.67 -8.41 29.49
N GLU A 288 9.82 -9.73 29.38
CA GLU A 288 9.35 -10.50 28.22
C GLU A 288 7.86 -10.84 28.36
N LEU A 289 7.04 -10.44 27.39
CA LEU A 289 5.64 -10.85 27.32
C LEU A 289 5.53 -12.19 26.60
N LYS A 290 5.19 -13.24 27.35
CA LYS A 290 5.12 -14.61 26.82
C LYS A 290 3.92 -14.79 25.87
N PRO A 291 4.09 -15.61 24.81
CA PRO A 291 2.97 -16.02 23.97
C PRO A 291 1.96 -16.89 24.76
N PRO A 292 0.71 -17.01 24.29
CA PRO A 292 -0.25 -17.98 24.83
C PRO A 292 0.30 -19.41 24.80
N ASP A 293 -0.07 -20.25 25.77
CA ASP A 293 0.44 -21.63 25.93
C ASP A 293 0.35 -22.49 24.64
N SER A 294 -0.68 -22.27 23.82
CA SER A 294 -0.83 -22.96 22.53
C SER A 294 0.28 -22.65 21.52
N PHE A 295 0.97 -21.52 21.69
CA PHE A 295 2.05 -21.04 20.83
C PHE A 295 3.45 -21.24 21.42
N GLU A 296 3.59 -21.65 22.68
CA GLU A 296 4.90 -21.75 23.34
C GLU A 296 5.87 -22.73 22.64
N LYS A 297 5.34 -23.79 22.02
CA LYS A 297 6.13 -24.82 21.30
C LYS A 297 5.90 -24.84 19.79
N SER A 298 5.24 -23.83 19.23
CA SER A 298 4.97 -23.76 17.79
C SER A 298 5.49 -22.48 17.18
N GLU A 299 5.69 -22.48 15.87
CA GLU A 299 6.08 -21.28 15.15
C GLU A 299 4.88 -20.35 14.98
N PHE A 300 5.08 -19.07 15.31
CA PHE A 300 4.08 -18.04 15.24
C PHE A 300 4.67 -16.72 14.73
N TYR A 301 3.78 -15.84 14.32
CA TYR A 301 4.06 -14.44 14.01
C TYR A 301 3.35 -13.54 15.01
N ILE A 302 3.95 -12.38 15.27
CA ILE A 302 3.28 -11.27 15.96
C ILE A 302 2.92 -10.26 14.89
N THR A 303 1.62 -10.13 14.63
CA THR A 303 1.11 -9.35 13.47
C THR A 303 0.60 -7.97 13.86
N MET A 304 0.30 -7.76 15.14
CA MET A 304 -0.20 -6.49 15.65
C MET A 304 0.12 -6.37 17.14
N VAL A 305 0.64 -5.20 17.51
CA VAL A 305 0.87 -4.80 18.91
C VAL A 305 0.34 -3.39 19.06
N LYS A 306 -0.50 -3.16 20.06
CA LYS A 306 -1.11 -1.84 20.32
C LYS A 306 -1.32 -1.62 21.81
N TRP A 307 -0.87 -0.47 22.30
CA TRP A 307 -1.20 -0.05 23.66
C TRP A 307 -2.67 0.34 23.77
N VAL A 308 -3.33 -0.20 24.80
CA VAL A 308 -4.73 0.14 25.12
C VAL A 308 -4.77 1.17 26.23
N THR A 309 -3.93 0.98 27.25
CA THR A 309 -3.69 1.93 28.34
C THR A 309 -2.19 2.08 28.55
N LYS A 310 -1.76 2.87 29.54
CA LYS A 310 -0.34 2.95 29.94
C LYS A 310 0.23 1.63 30.50
N GLU A 311 -0.62 0.70 30.91
CA GLU A 311 -0.23 -0.55 31.60
C GLU A 311 -0.68 -1.80 30.84
N ARG A 312 -1.64 -1.67 29.90
CA ARG A 312 -2.18 -2.80 29.14
C ARG A 312 -1.86 -2.71 27.66
N LEU A 313 -1.34 -3.81 27.14
CA LEU A 313 -0.91 -3.98 25.75
C LEU A 313 -1.75 -5.08 25.08
N SER A 314 -2.32 -4.80 23.93
CA SER A 314 -2.98 -5.80 23.10
C SER A 314 -2.00 -6.37 22.07
N VAL A 315 -1.97 -7.69 21.95
CA VAL A 315 -1.04 -8.41 21.07
C VAL A 315 -1.81 -9.47 20.28
N ARG A 316 -1.60 -9.52 18.97
CA ARG A 316 -2.14 -10.56 18.10
C ARG A 316 -1.07 -11.55 17.68
N TRP A 317 -1.26 -12.78 18.11
CA TRP A 317 -0.44 -13.95 17.79
C TRP A 317 -1.10 -14.72 16.66
N VAL A 318 -0.34 -15.10 15.63
CA VAL A 318 -0.85 -15.83 14.48
C VAL A 318 0.05 -17.05 14.26
N ASN A 319 -0.54 -18.22 14.05
CA ASN A 319 0.25 -19.42 13.79
C ASN A 319 0.97 -19.34 12.42
N ARG A 320 2.03 -20.12 12.20
CA ARG A 320 2.75 -20.13 10.91
C ARG A 320 1.85 -20.38 9.70
N ALA A 321 0.86 -21.27 9.84
CA ALA A 321 -0.14 -21.57 8.81
C ALA A 321 -1.11 -20.41 8.52
N GLN A 322 -1.13 -19.36 9.36
CA GLN A 322 -1.99 -18.19 9.24
C GLN A 322 -3.49 -18.49 9.21
N ASN A 323 -3.91 -19.58 9.85
CA ASN A 323 -5.32 -20.01 9.91
C ASN A 323 -5.90 -19.94 11.33
N MET A 324 -5.07 -19.66 12.34
CA MET A 324 -5.48 -19.41 13.73
C MET A 324 -4.80 -18.16 14.25
N SER A 325 -5.58 -17.27 14.86
CA SER A 325 -5.07 -16.10 15.58
C SER A 325 -5.65 -16.00 16.98
N ILE A 326 -4.81 -15.55 17.90
CA ILE A 326 -5.20 -15.29 19.28
C ILE A 326 -4.92 -13.82 19.57
N LEU A 327 -5.96 -13.09 19.97
CA LEU A 327 -5.85 -11.74 20.49
C LEU A 327 -5.74 -11.81 22.01
N SER A 328 -4.62 -11.31 22.55
CA SER A 328 -4.34 -11.26 23.98
C SER A 328 -4.34 -9.80 24.47
N LEU A 329 -4.70 -9.62 25.73
CA LEU A 329 -4.52 -8.38 26.48
C LEU A 329 -3.57 -8.68 27.64
N CYS A 330 -2.38 -8.10 27.57
CA CYS A 330 -1.30 -8.27 28.52
C CYS A 330 -1.25 -7.09 29.49
N ASP A 331 -1.24 -7.39 30.78
CA ASP A 331 -0.96 -6.42 31.84
C ASP A 331 0.54 -6.44 32.14
N VAL A 332 1.21 -5.34 31.84
CA VAL A 332 2.67 -5.19 31.96
C VAL A 332 3.12 -5.09 33.42
N THR A 333 2.21 -4.77 34.35
CA THR A 333 2.57 -4.67 35.78
C THR A 333 2.54 -6.02 36.48
N GLN A 334 1.72 -6.94 35.97
CA GLN A 334 1.52 -8.28 36.54
C GLN A 334 2.23 -9.36 35.73
N ASP A 335 2.76 -9.03 34.56
CA ASP A 335 3.35 -9.95 33.58
C ASP A 335 2.36 -11.06 33.13
N ILE A 336 1.07 -10.74 33.09
CA ILE A 336 0.00 -11.68 32.74
C ILE A 336 -0.63 -11.29 31.41
N CYS A 337 -0.61 -12.21 30.45
CA CYS A 337 -1.32 -12.11 29.18
C CYS A 337 -2.62 -12.92 29.20
N THR A 338 -3.76 -12.23 29.14
CA THR A 338 -5.09 -12.87 29.09
C THR A 338 -5.58 -12.99 27.66
N LYS A 339 -6.04 -14.19 27.28
CA LYS A 339 -6.67 -14.44 25.99
C LYS A 339 -8.04 -13.75 25.93
N LYS A 340 -8.25 -12.86 24.95
CA LYS A 340 -9.52 -12.14 24.76
C LYS A 340 -10.37 -12.72 23.64
N HIS A 341 -9.75 -13.11 22.52
CA HIS A 341 -10.50 -13.65 21.39
C HIS A 341 -9.63 -14.61 20.57
N VAL A 342 -10.27 -15.60 19.95
CA VAL A 342 -9.63 -16.57 19.04
C VAL A 342 -10.40 -16.56 17.74
N MET A 343 -9.69 -16.40 16.62
CA MET A 343 -10.25 -16.56 15.29
C MET A 343 -9.59 -17.75 14.60
N THR A 344 -10.41 -18.56 13.93
CA THR A 344 -9.98 -19.67 13.10
C THR A 344 -10.59 -19.56 11.70
N SER A 345 -9.90 -20.13 10.72
CA SER A 345 -10.35 -20.21 9.33
C SER A 345 -9.95 -21.56 8.76
N ASP A 346 -10.78 -22.13 7.89
CA ASP A 346 -10.44 -23.36 7.16
C ASP A 346 -9.37 -23.14 6.10
N LYS A 347 -9.13 -21.87 5.73
CA LYS A 347 -8.17 -21.46 4.71
C LYS A 347 -7.08 -20.62 5.37
N TRP A 348 -7.15 -19.30 5.27
CA TRP A 348 -6.30 -18.37 6.00
C TRP A 348 -7.13 -17.26 6.65
N LEU A 349 -6.51 -16.53 7.57
CA LEU A 349 -7.06 -15.36 8.24
C LEU A 349 -6.67 -14.09 7.49
N ASP A 350 -7.67 -13.28 7.18
CA ASP A 350 -7.51 -11.96 6.58
C ASP A 350 -7.23 -10.90 7.65
N ARG A 351 -6.69 -9.76 7.23
CA ARG A 351 -6.59 -8.53 8.06
C ARG A 351 -5.92 -8.73 9.43
N GLN A 352 -4.87 -9.55 9.47
CA GLN A 352 -4.14 -9.89 10.70
C GLN A 352 -3.51 -8.66 11.40
N ARG A 353 -3.24 -7.57 10.67
CA ARG A 353 -2.74 -6.31 11.23
C ARG A 353 -3.83 -5.41 11.83
N GLU A 354 -5.10 -5.81 11.79
CA GLU A 354 -6.18 -4.98 12.30
C GLU A 354 -5.99 -4.69 13.80
N GLU A 355 -5.89 -3.40 14.09
CA GLU A 355 -5.85 -2.87 15.43
C GLU A 355 -7.24 -2.89 16.07
N PRO A 356 -7.42 -3.59 17.20
CA PRO A 356 -8.65 -3.53 17.95
C PRO A 356 -8.86 -2.14 18.57
N VAL A 357 -10.14 -1.81 18.80
CA VAL A 357 -10.53 -0.66 19.60
C VAL A 357 -11.16 -1.16 20.90
N PHE A 358 -10.75 -0.59 22.03
CA PHE A 358 -11.27 -0.94 23.34
C PHE A 358 -12.00 0.25 23.97
N SER A 359 -12.93 -0.04 24.87
CA SER A 359 -13.40 0.94 25.86
C SER A 359 -12.26 1.30 26.84
N LYS A 360 -12.35 2.46 27.49
CA LYS A 360 -11.33 2.95 28.44
C LYS A 360 -11.10 2.02 29.62
N ASP A 361 -12.14 1.30 30.06
CA ASP A 361 -12.08 0.29 31.11
C ASP A 361 -11.56 -1.09 30.62
N CYS A 362 -11.34 -1.23 29.30
CA CYS A 362 -10.94 -2.47 28.62
C CYS A 362 -11.93 -3.64 28.77
N THR A 363 -13.20 -3.38 29.11
CA THR A 363 -14.23 -4.43 29.25
C THR A 363 -14.89 -4.78 27.92
N THR A 364 -14.96 -3.80 27.01
CA THR A 364 -15.57 -3.93 25.70
C THR A 364 -14.52 -3.80 24.61
N LEU A 365 -14.59 -4.70 23.64
CA LEU A 365 -13.69 -4.83 22.51
C LEU A 365 -14.49 -4.73 21.20
N PHE A 366 -14.01 -3.90 20.28
CA PHE A 366 -14.53 -3.78 18.92
C PHE A 366 -13.49 -4.29 17.93
N ILE A 367 -13.89 -5.29 17.14
CA ILE A 367 -13.08 -5.87 16.06
C ILE A 367 -13.96 -6.11 14.83
N THR A 368 -13.36 -6.32 13.66
CA THR A 368 -14.13 -6.83 12.54
C THR A 368 -14.12 -8.35 12.52
N MET A 369 -15.28 -8.94 12.23
CA MET A 369 -15.42 -10.39 12.10
C MET A 369 -16.18 -10.73 10.82
N PRO A 370 -15.85 -11.88 10.22
CA PRO A 370 -16.59 -12.39 9.06
C PRO A 370 -18.00 -12.82 9.46
N LEU A 371 -19.01 -12.21 8.86
CA LEU A 371 -20.42 -12.53 9.04
C LEU A 371 -21.03 -13.00 7.72
N LYS A 372 -21.72 -14.15 7.76
CA LYS A 372 -22.37 -14.73 6.59
C LYS A 372 -23.65 -13.97 6.26
N HIS A 373 -23.78 -13.48 5.04
CA HIS A 373 -24.96 -12.76 4.56
C HIS A 373 -25.62 -13.51 3.40
N GLY A 374 -26.50 -14.46 3.74
CA GLY A 374 -27.27 -15.25 2.77
C GLY A 374 -26.39 -15.99 1.75
N GLY A 375 -26.78 -15.93 0.48
CA GLY A 375 -26.03 -16.50 -0.65
C GLY A 375 -24.94 -15.58 -1.23
N SER A 376 -24.87 -14.32 -0.78
CA SER A 376 -23.91 -13.33 -1.30
C SER A 376 -22.48 -13.57 -0.82
N GLY A 377 -22.31 -14.31 0.27
CA GLY A 377 -21.01 -14.68 0.82
C GLY A 377 -20.85 -14.24 2.28
N THR A 378 -19.59 -14.11 2.70
CA THR A 378 -19.20 -13.72 4.05
C THR A 378 -18.43 -12.40 3.96
N PHE A 379 -18.81 -11.42 4.78
CA PHE A 379 -18.27 -10.07 4.75
C PHE A 379 -17.80 -9.65 6.14
N ASN A 380 -16.74 -8.85 6.22
CA ASN A 380 -16.21 -8.37 7.49
C ASN A 380 -17.08 -7.24 8.04
N HIS A 381 -17.66 -7.45 9.23
CA HIS A 381 -18.52 -6.50 9.93
C HIS A 381 -18.05 -6.26 11.36
N ILE A 382 -18.41 -5.11 11.93
CA ILE A 382 -18.03 -4.75 13.29
C ILE A 382 -18.77 -5.64 14.28
N THR A 383 -18.00 -6.23 15.20
CA THR A 383 -18.50 -7.00 16.32
C THR A 383 -18.04 -6.35 17.61
N MET A 384 -19.00 -6.10 18.48
CA MET A 384 -18.78 -5.70 19.86
C MET A 384 -18.73 -6.96 20.73
N ILE A 385 -17.67 -7.08 21.51
CA ILE A 385 -17.42 -8.18 22.43
C ILE A 385 -17.31 -7.58 23.82
N SER A 386 -18.24 -7.93 24.72
CA SER A 386 -18.24 -7.45 26.11
C SER A 386 -18.11 -8.62 27.08
N ASN A 387 -17.23 -8.51 28.07
CA ASN A 387 -17.15 -9.47 29.17
C ASN A 387 -18.23 -9.17 30.22
N GLN A 388 -19.14 -10.11 30.50
CA GLN A 388 -19.91 -10.07 31.73
C GLN A 388 -19.04 -10.59 32.88
N SER A 389 -19.09 -9.90 34.03
CA SER A 389 -18.12 -10.01 35.11
C SER A 389 -18.15 -11.31 35.92
N ASP A 390 -18.98 -12.30 35.59
CA ASP A 390 -19.11 -13.53 36.41
C ASP A 390 -19.43 -14.82 35.63
N SER A 391 -19.56 -14.76 34.30
CA SER A 391 -19.78 -15.96 33.47
C SER A 391 -18.75 -16.02 32.34
N GLN A 392 -18.32 -17.23 31.98
CA GLN A 392 -17.51 -17.47 30.77
C GLN A 392 -18.27 -17.16 29.46
N GLU A 393 -19.51 -16.68 29.54
CA GLU A 393 -20.30 -16.29 28.38
C GLU A 393 -19.91 -14.89 27.92
N VAL A 394 -19.10 -14.87 26.87
CA VAL A 394 -18.75 -13.67 26.13
C VAL A 394 -19.98 -13.20 25.33
N ASN A 395 -20.55 -12.05 25.70
CA ASN A 395 -21.65 -11.46 24.94
C ASN A 395 -21.08 -10.79 23.68
N MET A 396 -21.37 -11.40 22.52
CA MET A 396 -20.94 -10.93 21.20
C MET A 396 -22.14 -10.37 20.43
N ARG A 397 -22.01 -9.16 19.90
CA ARG A 397 -23.07 -8.49 19.12
C ARG A 397 -22.51 -7.87 17.85
N HIS A 398 -23.10 -8.17 16.71
CA HIS A 398 -22.74 -7.54 15.44
C HIS A 398 -23.45 -6.19 15.30
N LEU A 399 -22.70 -5.11 15.14
CA LEU A 399 -23.25 -3.74 15.02
C LEU A 399 -23.66 -3.41 13.58
N THR A 400 -23.11 -4.15 12.61
CA THR A 400 -23.35 -3.92 11.18
C THR A 400 -23.59 -5.25 10.46
N SER A 401 -24.34 -5.21 9.35
CA SER A 401 -24.53 -6.34 8.45
C SER A 401 -24.86 -5.88 7.03
N GLY A 402 -24.56 -6.72 6.04
CA GLY A 402 -24.95 -6.50 4.65
C GLY A 402 -24.01 -7.21 3.66
N SER A 403 -24.20 -6.95 2.37
CA SER A 403 -23.32 -7.43 1.30
C SER A 403 -22.22 -6.41 0.98
N TRP A 404 -21.50 -5.96 2.00
CA TRP A 404 -20.44 -4.94 1.92
C TRP A 404 -19.47 -5.12 3.10
N GLU A 405 -18.25 -4.59 2.99
CA GLU A 405 -17.21 -4.78 4.02
C GLU A 405 -16.85 -3.51 4.77
N VAL A 406 -16.56 -3.69 6.06
CA VAL A 406 -15.94 -2.67 6.90
C VAL A 406 -14.43 -2.71 6.68
N SER A 407 -13.83 -1.62 6.22
CA SER A 407 -12.40 -1.58 5.89
C SER A 407 -11.51 -1.34 7.10
N GLN A 408 -11.92 -0.48 8.03
CA GLN A 408 -11.13 -0.13 9.21
C GLN A 408 -12.01 0.49 10.28
N ILE A 409 -11.75 0.12 11.54
CA ILE A 409 -12.29 0.79 12.72
C ILE A 409 -11.27 1.87 13.13
N LEU A 410 -11.71 3.12 13.25
CA LEU A 410 -10.83 4.24 13.58
C LEU A 410 -10.79 4.51 15.10
N ALA A 411 -11.96 4.66 15.71
CA ALA A 411 -12.07 4.96 17.14
C ALA A 411 -13.45 4.59 17.70
N TYR A 412 -13.54 4.55 19.02
CA TYR A 412 -14.78 4.44 19.77
C TYR A 412 -14.93 5.67 20.67
N ASP A 413 -16.01 6.41 20.46
CA ASP A 413 -16.40 7.55 21.27
C ASP A 413 -17.44 7.13 22.30
N GLU A 414 -16.99 6.99 23.55
CA GLU A 414 -17.84 6.69 24.70
C GLU A 414 -18.84 7.81 25.03
N GLY A 415 -18.53 9.07 24.69
CA GLY A 415 -19.42 10.20 25.00
C GLY A 415 -20.73 10.13 24.20
N THR A 416 -20.65 9.58 22.99
CA THR A 416 -21.78 9.39 22.07
C THR A 416 -22.19 7.92 21.90
N ASN A 417 -21.52 6.99 22.60
CA ASN A 417 -21.64 5.55 22.42
C ASN A 417 -21.60 5.15 20.93
N SER A 418 -20.63 5.67 20.20
CA SER A 418 -20.56 5.47 18.75
C SER A 418 -19.16 5.06 18.30
N VAL A 419 -19.09 4.15 17.33
CA VAL A 419 -17.85 3.70 16.67
C VAL A 419 -17.70 4.48 15.36
N LEU A 420 -16.51 5.05 15.12
CA LEU A 420 -16.13 5.73 13.88
C LEU A 420 -15.37 4.77 12.97
N VAL A 421 -15.83 4.66 11.72
CA VAL A 421 -15.49 3.52 10.85
C VAL A 421 -15.41 3.95 9.39
N LEU A 422 -14.48 3.35 8.63
CA LEU A 422 -14.45 3.44 7.18
C LEU A 422 -15.16 2.24 6.54
N PHE A 423 -16.13 2.51 5.66
CA PHE A 423 -16.86 1.51 4.90
C PHE A 423 -16.46 1.48 3.43
N SER A 424 -16.59 0.29 2.83
CA SER A 424 -16.69 0.13 1.39
C SER A 424 -18.16 -0.14 1.00
N LEU A 425 -18.96 0.91 0.74
CA LEU A 425 -20.41 0.78 0.48
C LEU A 425 -20.74 0.17 -0.89
N SER A 426 -19.91 0.48 -1.87
CA SER A 426 -19.80 -0.18 -3.17
C SER A 426 -18.30 -0.40 -3.35
N TYR A 427 -17.89 -1.45 -4.05
CA TYR A 427 -16.50 -1.89 -4.16
C TYR A 427 -15.49 -0.75 -4.42
N MET A 428 -15.91 0.37 -5.00
CA MET A 428 -15.07 1.52 -5.35
C MET A 428 -15.08 2.69 -4.34
N LEU A 429 -16.05 2.73 -3.41
CA LEU A 429 -16.38 3.91 -2.59
C LEU A 429 -15.97 3.73 -1.13
N PHE A 430 -15.09 4.60 -0.64
CA PHE A 430 -14.67 4.62 0.76
C PHE A 430 -15.24 5.83 1.49
N SER A 431 -16.07 5.57 2.51
CA SER A 431 -16.76 6.63 3.27
C SER A 431 -16.57 6.48 4.78
N LEU A 432 -16.50 7.62 5.48
CA LEU A 432 -16.46 7.69 6.93
C LEU A 432 -17.89 7.67 7.48
N ASN A 433 -18.10 6.79 8.45
CA ASN A 433 -19.41 6.54 9.03
C ASN A 433 -19.32 6.43 10.55
N ARG A 434 -20.44 6.74 11.19
CA ARG A 434 -20.67 6.60 12.61
C ARG A 434 -21.72 5.51 12.84
N VAL A 435 -21.41 4.56 13.72
CA VAL A 435 -22.28 3.45 14.08
C VAL A 435 -22.55 3.49 15.59
N SER A 436 -23.81 3.55 15.98
CA SER A 436 -24.20 3.45 17.39
C SER A 436 -23.85 2.08 17.95
N SER A 437 -23.22 2.02 19.13
CA SER A 437 -22.99 0.77 19.87
C SER A 437 -24.20 0.36 20.72
N VAL A 438 -25.21 1.23 20.82
CA VAL A 438 -26.45 1.01 21.57
C VAL A 438 -27.61 0.80 20.61
N ASP A 439 -28.53 -0.10 20.98
CA ASP A 439 -29.73 -0.37 20.19
C ASP A 439 -30.68 0.86 20.19
N PRO A 440 -31.25 1.24 19.02
CA PRO A 440 -31.06 0.65 17.70
C PRO A 440 -29.70 1.07 17.11
N PHE A 441 -28.95 0.11 16.53
CA PHE A 441 -27.61 0.31 15.95
C PHE A 441 -27.63 1.21 14.70
N HIS A 442 -27.96 2.48 14.89
CA HIS A 442 -28.11 3.45 13.83
C HIS A 442 -26.77 3.71 13.13
N LYS A 443 -26.83 3.84 11.81
CA LYS A 443 -25.68 4.06 10.93
C LYS A 443 -25.84 5.39 10.21
N GLU A 444 -24.92 6.31 10.45
CA GLU A 444 -24.88 7.64 9.83
C GLU A 444 -23.63 7.77 8.96
N CYS A 445 -23.78 8.22 7.71
CA CYS A 445 -22.65 8.47 6.83
C CYS A 445 -22.21 9.93 6.88
N LEU A 446 -20.99 10.18 7.36
CA LEU A 446 -20.45 11.52 7.57
C LEU A 446 -19.90 12.14 6.28
N THR A 447 -19.39 11.34 5.35
CA THR A 447 -18.83 11.84 4.08
C THR A 447 -19.78 11.75 2.88
N CYS A 448 -20.91 11.04 2.97
CA CYS A 448 -21.80 10.83 1.81
C CYS A 448 -22.44 12.12 1.27
N SER A 449 -22.55 13.17 2.09
CA SER A 449 -23.03 14.48 1.69
C SER A 449 -21.91 15.43 1.28
N LEU A 450 -20.67 15.14 1.70
CA LEU A 450 -19.50 15.96 1.44
C LEU A 450 -18.94 15.63 0.06
N PHE A 451 -18.65 16.66 -0.75
CA PHE A 451 -17.93 16.50 -2.02
C PHE A 451 -18.53 15.47 -2.99
N LYS A 452 -19.86 15.32 -3.01
CA LYS A 452 -20.61 14.28 -3.76
C LYS A 452 -20.18 14.07 -5.22
N SER A 453 -19.73 15.11 -5.91
CA SER A 453 -19.31 15.05 -7.32
C SER A 453 -17.80 15.01 -7.53
N THR A 454 -17.00 15.24 -6.49
CA THR A 454 -15.55 15.43 -6.61
C THR A 454 -14.74 14.37 -5.86
N CYS A 455 -15.27 13.80 -4.77
CA CYS A 455 -14.54 12.80 -4.00
C CYS A 455 -15.41 11.62 -3.58
N SER A 456 -14.98 10.42 -3.96
CA SER A 456 -15.64 9.16 -3.62
C SER A 456 -14.75 8.22 -2.79
N TYR A 457 -13.44 8.49 -2.74
CA TYR A 457 -12.47 7.73 -1.96
C TYR A 457 -11.88 8.62 -0.87
N HIS A 458 -12.23 8.34 0.39
CA HIS A 458 -11.76 9.09 1.56
C HIS A 458 -10.90 8.22 2.45
N ASP A 459 -9.77 8.78 2.88
CA ASP A 459 -8.98 8.31 4.02
C ASP A 459 -9.14 9.32 5.17
N ALA A 460 -9.07 8.84 6.41
CA ALA A 460 -9.43 9.65 7.58
C ALA A 460 -8.49 9.41 8.76
N VAL A 461 -7.96 10.50 9.32
CA VAL A 461 -7.16 10.48 10.54
C VAL A 461 -7.83 11.33 11.60
N LEU A 462 -8.23 10.70 12.69
CA LEU A 462 -8.90 11.38 13.80
C LEU A 462 -7.92 12.13 14.69
N SER A 463 -8.35 13.27 15.21
CA SER A 463 -7.68 13.95 16.32
C SER A 463 -7.67 13.06 17.57
N PRO A 464 -6.68 13.21 18.47
CA PRO A 464 -6.62 12.45 19.73
C PRO A 464 -7.87 12.58 20.61
N THR A 465 -8.64 13.66 20.48
CA THR A 465 -9.89 13.92 21.21
C THR A 465 -11.15 13.47 20.47
N TYR A 466 -11.02 12.92 19.25
CA TYR A 466 -12.10 12.52 18.35
C TYR A 466 -13.08 13.63 17.93
N GLN A 467 -12.76 14.89 18.22
CA GLN A 467 -13.62 16.03 17.88
C GLN A 467 -13.45 16.49 16.42
N HIS A 468 -12.22 16.39 15.91
CA HIS A 468 -11.86 16.78 14.54
C HIS A 468 -11.32 15.58 13.76
N VAL A 469 -11.44 15.65 12.44
CA VAL A 469 -10.95 14.64 11.49
C VAL A 469 -10.19 15.31 10.35
N LEU A 470 -9.02 14.78 10.03
CA LEU A 470 -8.34 15.06 8.77
C LEU A 470 -8.89 14.11 7.72
N LEU A 471 -9.59 14.65 6.73
CA LEU A 471 -10.15 13.89 5.61
C LEU A 471 -9.27 14.08 4.38
N ASN A 472 -8.61 13.01 3.96
CA ASN A 472 -7.80 12.96 2.76
C ASN A 472 -8.65 12.43 1.61
N CYS A 473 -8.97 13.31 0.65
CA CYS A 473 -9.59 12.89 -0.58
C CYS A 473 -8.54 12.26 -1.50
N ARG A 474 -8.71 10.96 -1.81
CA ARG A 474 -7.91 10.26 -2.83
C ARG A 474 -8.73 9.91 -4.07
N GLY A 475 -9.98 10.38 -4.15
CA GLY A 475 -10.88 10.20 -5.29
C GLY A 475 -10.50 11.08 -6.49
N ILE A 476 -11.39 11.14 -7.49
CA ILE A 476 -11.21 11.81 -8.81
C ILE A 476 -11.25 13.37 -8.71
N ALA A 477 -10.62 13.95 -7.68
CA ALA A 477 -10.55 15.39 -7.49
C ALA A 477 -9.23 15.95 -8.03
N CYS A 478 -9.19 16.26 -9.33
CA CYS A 478 -8.40 17.39 -9.84
C CYS A 478 -9.38 18.39 -10.48
N SER A 479 -9.31 19.64 -10.02
CA SER A 479 -10.36 20.67 -10.06
C SER A 479 -10.98 21.02 -11.42
N ASN A 480 -12.26 21.41 -11.37
CA ASN A 480 -13.03 22.29 -12.29
C ASN A 480 -12.33 22.73 -13.60
N ASN A 481 -12.51 21.94 -14.65
CA ASN A 481 -13.37 22.27 -15.80
C ASN A 481 -13.27 21.10 -16.78
N THR A 482 -14.36 20.34 -16.87
CA THR A 482 -14.69 19.38 -17.95
C THR A 482 -13.51 18.70 -18.65
N ILE A 483 -13.06 17.55 -18.15
CA ILE A 483 -12.54 16.48 -19.02
C ILE A 483 -13.01 15.13 -18.50
N THR A 484 -13.82 14.47 -19.33
CA THR A 484 -14.17 13.06 -19.29
C THR A 484 -12.92 12.23 -19.61
N LYS A 485 -12.52 11.34 -18.69
CA LYS A 485 -12.00 9.96 -18.89
C LYS A 485 -11.13 9.55 -17.70
N CYS A 486 -11.64 8.57 -16.94
CA CYS A 486 -10.99 7.94 -15.78
C CYS A 486 -9.77 7.11 -16.20
N PHE A 487 -8.69 7.19 -15.42
CA PHE A 487 -7.62 6.18 -15.36
C PHE A 487 -7.14 5.99 -13.92
N ILE A 488 -6.95 4.73 -13.53
CA ILE A 488 -6.60 4.25 -12.19
C ILE A 488 -5.47 3.22 -12.32
N SER A 489 -4.45 3.36 -11.47
CA SER A 489 -3.25 2.54 -11.34
C SER A 489 -3.56 1.28 -10.53
N SER A 490 -2.90 0.16 -10.85
CA SER A 490 -3.19 -1.15 -10.25
C SER A 490 -2.05 -1.72 -9.41
N ASP A 491 -2.46 -2.37 -8.32
CA ASP A 491 -1.76 -3.45 -7.62
C ASP A 491 -2.77 -4.60 -7.48
N SER A 492 -2.64 -5.68 -8.27
CA SER A 492 -3.57 -6.84 -8.24
C SER A 492 -3.06 -7.99 -7.34
N THR A 493 -2.27 -7.69 -6.32
CA THR A 493 -1.79 -8.71 -5.35
C THR A 493 -3.00 -9.46 -4.76
N PRO A 494 -2.90 -10.77 -4.42
CA PRO A 494 -4.04 -11.46 -3.83
C PRO A 494 -4.52 -10.76 -2.54
N GLY A 495 -5.77 -10.28 -2.55
CA GLY A 495 -6.34 -9.41 -1.50
C GLY A 495 -6.22 -7.90 -1.75
N GLY A 496 -5.52 -7.49 -2.82
CA GLY A 496 -5.52 -6.13 -3.37
C GLY A 496 -6.72 -5.89 -4.30
N GLN A 497 -6.83 -4.67 -4.80
CA GLN A 497 -7.93 -4.23 -5.63
C GLN A 497 -7.39 -3.32 -6.74
N ALA A 498 -7.58 -3.73 -8.00
CA ALA A 498 -7.14 -2.95 -9.15
C ALA A 498 -8.16 -1.91 -9.58
N VAL A 499 -9.46 -2.21 -9.46
CA VAL A 499 -10.54 -1.29 -9.86
C VAL A 499 -11.05 -0.53 -8.63
N SER A 500 -10.67 0.74 -8.51
CA SER A 500 -11.09 1.62 -7.41
C SER A 500 -11.28 3.07 -7.87
N ASP A 501 -12.02 3.91 -7.14
CA ASP A 501 -12.14 5.34 -7.50
C ASP A 501 -10.90 6.18 -7.16
N ARG A 502 -9.79 5.54 -6.76
CA ARG A 502 -8.56 6.23 -6.36
C ARG A 502 -7.90 6.89 -7.58
N PHE A 503 -7.62 8.18 -7.49
CA PHE A 503 -6.89 8.90 -8.52
C PHE A 503 -5.41 8.50 -8.54
N SER A 504 -4.88 8.34 -9.76
CA SER A 504 -3.46 8.08 -10.00
C SER A 504 -3.09 8.41 -11.44
N LEU A 505 -1.88 8.94 -11.64
CA LEU A 505 -1.27 9.10 -12.96
C LEU A 505 -0.10 8.15 -13.10
N SER A 506 -0.08 7.42 -14.21
CA SER A 506 0.85 6.33 -14.48
C SER A 506 1.21 6.30 -15.97
N TRP A 507 2.16 5.47 -16.35
CA TRP A 507 2.57 5.30 -17.74
C TRP A 507 1.45 4.74 -18.65
N ASP A 508 0.46 4.03 -18.10
CA ASP A 508 -0.77 3.70 -18.84
C ASP A 508 -1.55 4.93 -19.27
N SER A 509 -1.58 5.97 -18.43
CA SER A 509 -2.26 7.23 -18.74
C SER A 509 -1.62 7.91 -19.96
N VAL A 510 -0.30 7.77 -20.13
CA VAL A 510 0.45 8.24 -21.30
C VAL A 510 0.05 7.46 -22.55
N LEU A 511 -0.10 6.14 -22.45
CA LEU A 511 -0.48 5.31 -23.60
C LEU A 511 -1.91 5.57 -24.08
N VAL A 512 -2.82 5.85 -23.16
CA VAL A 512 -4.17 6.26 -23.53
C VAL A 512 -4.13 7.65 -24.16
N SER A 513 -3.40 8.58 -23.56
CA SER A 513 -3.42 9.97 -24.02
C SER A 513 -2.68 10.19 -25.34
N SER A 514 -1.56 9.50 -25.57
CA SER A 514 -0.63 9.78 -26.67
C SER A 514 -0.58 8.68 -27.74
N ASN A 515 -1.10 7.48 -27.46
CA ASN A 515 -0.94 6.31 -28.35
C ASN A 515 -2.28 5.65 -28.73
N ASP A 516 -3.42 6.27 -28.44
CA ASP A 516 -4.77 5.77 -28.75
C ASP A 516 -5.00 4.30 -28.31
N VAL A 517 -4.45 3.96 -27.13
CA VAL A 517 -4.58 2.65 -26.52
C VAL A 517 -5.67 2.66 -25.45
N ILE A 518 -6.55 1.67 -25.47
CA ILE A 518 -7.50 1.42 -24.38
C ILE A 518 -6.80 0.56 -23.33
N VAL A 519 -6.81 1.00 -22.08
CA VAL A 519 -6.29 0.22 -20.95
C VAL A 519 -7.45 -0.34 -20.15
N ALA A 520 -7.43 -1.65 -19.89
CA ALA A 520 -8.44 -2.33 -19.08
C ALA A 520 -7.84 -2.92 -17.81
N HIS A 521 -8.51 -2.69 -16.69
CA HIS A 521 -8.21 -3.25 -15.36
C HIS A 521 -9.36 -4.16 -14.94
N LEU A 522 -9.03 -5.30 -14.32
CA LEU A 522 -10.00 -6.36 -14.07
C LEU A 522 -9.75 -6.98 -12.69
N ASP A 523 -10.74 -6.85 -11.81
CA ASP A 523 -10.77 -7.58 -10.54
C ASP A 523 -11.48 -8.92 -10.74
N GLY A 524 -10.73 -10.01 -10.58
CA GLY A 524 -11.24 -11.38 -10.64
C GLY A 524 -11.28 -12.02 -9.25
N ARG A 525 -11.38 -13.35 -9.22
CA ARG A 525 -11.27 -14.12 -7.99
C ARG A 525 -9.88 -13.96 -7.36
N GLY A 526 -9.86 -13.83 -6.04
CA GLY A 526 -8.67 -13.47 -5.26
C GLY A 526 -8.52 -11.97 -4.97
N SER A 527 -9.34 -11.11 -5.58
CA SER A 527 -9.35 -9.67 -5.27
C SER A 527 -9.97 -9.39 -3.89
N GLY A 528 -9.49 -8.34 -3.23
CA GLY A 528 -9.98 -7.89 -1.92
C GLY A 528 -11.27 -7.07 -2.00
N CYS A 529 -11.81 -6.68 -0.83
CA CYS A 529 -12.98 -5.79 -0.68
C CYS A 529 -14.31 -6.29 -1.29
N GLN A 530 -14.37 -7.55 -1.75
CA GLN A 530 -15.57 -8.15 -2.36
C GLN A 530 -16.13 -9.34 -1.57
N GLY A 531 -15.76 -9.50 -0.30
CA GLY A 531 -16.16 -10.65 0.51
C GLY A 531 -15.14 -11.77 0.50
N GLN A 532 -15.12 -12.55 1.59
CA GLN A 532 -14.20 -13.68 1.74
C GLN A 532 -14.39 -14.78 0.71
N ARG A 533 -15.61 -14.91 0.13
CA ARG A 533 -15.87 -15.92 -0.90
C ARG A 533 -14.95 -15.72 -2.10
N ILE A 534 -14.95 -14.52 -2.68
CA ILE A 534 -14.14 -14.16 -3.86
C ILE A 534 -12.66 -14.19 -3.49
N LEU A 535 -12.30 -13.61 -2.34
CA LEU A 535 -10.93 -13.57 -1.85
C LEU A 535 -10.31 -14.96 -1.69
N HIS A 536 -11.08 -15.92 -1.17
CA HIS A 536 -10.58 -17.24 -0.84
C HIS A 536 -10.69 -18.28 -1.97
N GLU A 537 -11.18 -17.91 -3.16
CA GLU A 537 -11.25 -18.85 -4.30
C GLU A 537 -9.88 -19.23 -4.87
N VAL A 538 -8.86 -18.39 -4.65
CA VAL A 538 -7.47 -18.68 -5.05
C VAL A 538 -6.74 -19.64 -4.10
N PHE A 539 -7.36 -20.06 -2.98
CA PHE A 539 -6.72 -20.98 -2.05
C PHE A 539 -6.32 -22.29 -2.74
N GLN A 540 -5.05 -22.65 -2.68
CA GLN A 540 -4.44 -23.81 -3.34
C GLN A 540 -4.61 -23.84 -4.88
N ARG A 541 -5.06 -22.74 -5.48
CA ARG A 541 -5.39 -22.61 -6.91
C ARG A 541 -4.90 -21.27 -7.48
N LEU A 542 -3.99 -20.59 -6.78
CA LEU A 542 -3.42 -19.34 -7.20
C LEU A 542 -2.65 -19.52 -8.53
N GLY A 543 -2.92 -18.66 -9.51
CA GLY A 543 -2.40 -18.78 -10.88
C GLY A 543 -3.25 -19.67 -11.79
N THR A 544 -4.44 -20.12 -11.36
CA THR A 544 -5.37 -20.90 -12.21
C THR A 544 -6.72 -20.21 -12.36
N VAL A 545 -7.43 -19.97 -11.26
CA VAL A 545 -8.78 -19.38 -11.28
C VAL A 545 -8.76 -17.89 -11.63
N ASP A 546 -7.78 -17.17 -11.10
CA ASP A 546 -7.50 -15.77 -11.41
C ASP A 546 -7.15 -15.60 -12.89
N VAL A 547 -6.29 -16.48 -13.43
CA VAL A 547 -5.90 -16.46 -14.85
C VAL A 547 -7.10 -16.77 -15.75
N HIS A 548 -7.95 -17.71 -15.35
CA HIS A 548 -9.17 -18.03 -16.09
C HIS A 548 -10.14 -16.85 -16.16
N ASP A 549 -10.29 -16.09 -15.08
CA ASP A 549 -11.15 -14.90 -15.06
C ASP A 549 -10.60 -13.81 -16.00
N GLN A 550 -9.29 -13.57 -15.97
CA GLN A 550 -8.63 -12.62 -16.86
C GLN A 550 -8.76 -13.02 -18.33
N LEU A 551 -8.59 -14.31 -18.65
CA LEU A 551 -8.79 -14.85 -20.00
C LEU A 551 -10.23 -14.68 -20.49
N THR A 552 -11.21 -15.01 -19.63
CA THR A 552 -12.64 -14.90 -19.97
C THR A 552 -13.02 -13.44 -20.24
N ALA A 553 -12.52 -12.52 -19.41
CA ALA A 553 -12.71 -11.09 -19.63
C ALA A 553 -12.06 -10.63 -20.93
N LEU A 554 -10.83 -11.06 -21.23
CA LEU A 554 -10.17 -10.75 -22.49
C LEU A 554 -10.94 -11.29 -23.72
N GLU A 555 -11.42 -12.53 -23.67
CA GLU A 555 -12.26 -13.11 -24.73
C GLU A 555 -13.55 -12.34 -24.98
N HIS A 556 -14.09 -11.70 -23.93
CA HIS A 556 -15.24 -10.81 -24.06
C HIS A 556 -14.84 -9.45 -24.67
N LEU A 557 -13.76 -8.84 -24.18
CA LEU A 557 -13.28 -7.53 -24.63
C LEU A 557 -12.92 -7.56 -26.13
N VAL A 558 -12.26 -8.61 -26.61
CA VAL A 558 -11.86 -8.75 -28.02
C VAL A 558 -13.06 -8.83 -28.99
N LYS A 559 -14.25 -9.17 -28.50
CA LYS A 559 -15.48 -9.19 -29.31
C LYS A 559 -16.12 -7.81 -29.46
N LEU A 560 -15.66 -6.81 -28.72
CA LEU A 560 -16.23 -5.47 -28.78
C LEU A 560 -15.82 -4.77 -30.09
N PRO A 561 -16.74 -4.04 -30.73
CA PRO A 561 -16.54 -3.54 -32.09
C PRO A 561 -15.46 -2.45 -32.21
N TYR A 562 -15.03 -1.86 -31.09
CA TYR A 562 -14.01 -0.82 -31.01
C TYR A 562 -12.64 -1.34 -30.56
N ILE A 563 -12.48 -2.66 -30.49
CA ILE A 563 -11.23 -3.31 -30.08
C ILE A 563 -10.64 -4.06 -31.28
N ASP A 564 -9.39 -3.77 -31.64
CA ASP A 564 -8.67 -4.51 -32.65
C ASP A 564 -8.08 -5.80 -32.08
N ALA A 565 -8.69 -6.93 -32.44
CA ALA A 565 -8.26 -8.27 -32.04
C ALA A 565 -6.80 -8.57 -32.42
N ASN A 566 -6.24 -7.89 -33.43
CA ASN A 566 -4.86 -8.08 -33.86
C ASN A 566 -3.87 -7.21 -33.08
N ARG A 567 -4.31 -6.32 -32.18
CA ARG A 567 -3.43 -5.42 -31.41
C ARG A 567 -3.77 -5.41 -29.92
N VAL A 568 -3.83 -6.61 -29.35
CA VAL A 568 -3.93 -6.84 -27.91
C VAL A 568 -2.55 -7.06 -27.31
N GLY A 569 -2.28 -6.42 -26.17
CA GLY A 569 -1.12 -6.62 -25.31
C GLY A 569 -1.55 -6.83 -23.86
N VAL A 570 -0.76 -7.57 -23.09
CA VAL A 570 -0.97 -7.77 -21.66
C VAL A 570 0.33 -7.41 -20.96
N TYR A 571 0.28 -6.51 -19.99
CA TYR A 571 1.43 -6.18 -19.16
C TYR A 571 1.11 -6.44 -17.70
N GLY A 572 2.13 -6.62 -16.89
CA GLY A 572 2.01 -6.74 -15.45
C GLY A 572 3.39 -6.71 -14.85
N LYS A 573 3.48 -6.26 -13.61
CA LYS A 573 4.78 -6.18 -12.94
C LYS A 573 5.30 -7.59 -12.57
N VAL A 574 4.58 -8.65 -12.98
CA VAL A 574 4.80 -10.09 -12.77
C VAL A 574 3.68 -10.97 -13.29
N THR A 575 4.07 -12.22 -13.61
CA THR A 575 3.33 -13.48 -13.30
C THR A 575 4.07 -14.68 -13.91
N ALA A 576 3.79 -15.86 -13.36
CA ALA A 576 4.24 -17.16 -13.84
C ALA A 576 3.25 -17.86 -14.81
N SER A 577 2.14 -17.21 -15.20
CA SER A 577 1.01 -17.87 -15.87
C SER A 577 0.72 -17.39 -17.29
N LEU A 578 1.52 -16.49 -17.85
CA LEU A 578 1.34 -15.96 -19.22
C LEU A 578 1.58 -16.98 -20.35
N THR A 579 2.15 -18.15 -20.06
CA THR A 579 2.36 -19.20 -21.05
C THR A 579 1.04 -19.75 -21.61
N GLU A 580 -0.02 -19.87 -20.79
CA GLU A 580 -1.33 -20.34 -21.26
C GLU A 580 -2.04 -19.28 -22.12
N ILE A 581 -1.94 -18.00 -21.76
CA ILE A 581 -2.56 -16.88 -22.49
C ILE A 581 -1.99 -16.78 -23.91
N LYS A 582 -0.67 -16.96 -24.05
CA LYS A 582 0.01 -16.95 -25.35
C LYS A 582 -0.37 -18.12 -26.26
N THR A 583 -0.73 -19.28 -25.69
CA THR A 583 -1.11 -20.47 -26.47
C THR A 583 -2.55 -20.46 -26.97
N ARG A 584 -3.46 -19.72 -26.33
CA ARG A 584 -4.89 -19.72 -26.69
C ARG A 584 -5.34 -18.57 -27.60
N ILE A 585 -4.65 -17.43 -27.58
CA ILE A 585 -5.03 -16.24 -28.37
C ILE A 585 -3.83 -15.84 -29.24
N LYS A 586 -4.04 -15.61 -30.54
CA LYS A 586 -3.04 -15.04 -31.45
C LYS A 586 -2.75 -13.60 -31.04
N ILE A 587 -1.88 -13.43 -30.05
CA ILE A 587 -1.43 -12.12 -29.57
C ILE A 587 -0.26 -11.66 -30.44
N SER A 588 -0.44 -10.55 -31.16
CA SER A 588 0.54 -10.04 -32.13
C SER A 588 1.76 -9.39 -31.49
N ASN A 589 1.61 -8.75 -30.32
CA ASN A 589 2.71 -8.13 -29.58
C ASN A 589 2.51 -8.32 -28.08
N LEU A 590 3.44 -9.05 -27.46
CA LEU A 590 3.39 -9.39 -26.04
C LEU A 590 4.69 -8.90 -25.39
N PHE A 591 4.63 -7.70 -24.79
CA PHE A 591 5.73 -7.14 -23.99
C PHE A 591 5.62 -7.68 -22.56
N ILE A 592 6.49 -8.63 -22.21
CA ILE A 592 6.48 -9.28 -20.91
C ILE A 592 7.77 -8.98 -20.16
N TYR A 593 7.65 -8.44 -18.96
CA TYR A 593 8.63 -8.66 -17.90
C TYR A 593 8.26 -9.96 -17.19
N LEU A 594 8.96 -11.05 -17.50
CA LEU A 594 8.60 -12.40 -17.06
C LEU A 594 9.30 -12.69 -15.74
N ILE A 595 8.51 -13.06 -14.75
CA ILE A 595 8.98 -13.18 -13.39
C ILE A 595 8.29 -14.41 -12.76
N LEU A 596 9.04 -15.51 -12.66
CA LEU A 596 8.59 -16.91 -12.50
C LEU A 596 8.49 -17.37 -11.04
N PHE A 597 7.31 -17.88 -10.64
CA PHE A 597 7.12 -18.58 -9.37
C PHE A 597 7.71 -19.99 -9.38
N SER A 598 8.44 -20.33 -8.33
CA SER A 598 8.90 -21.68 -8.03
C SER A 598 8.95 -21.90 -6.52
N GLN A 599 9.37 -23.08 -6.08
CA GLN A 599 9.71 -23.49 -4.71
C GLN A 599 10.72 -22.56 -3.96
N LYS A 600 11.07 -21.40 -4.53
CA LYS A 600 12.10 -20.46 -4.07
C LYS A 600 11.54 -19.19 -3.43
N HIS A 601 10.23 -19.09 -3.23
CA HIS A 601 9.58 -17.91 -2.63
C HIS A 601 9.50 -17.96 -1.10
N TRP A 602 9.21 -16.80 -0.52
CA TRP A 602 9.13 -16.52 0.92
C TRP A 602 8.04 -17.33 1.64
N SER A 603 8.39 -17.87 2.81
CA SER A 603 7.55 -18.75 3.63
C SER A 603 6.17 -18.15 3.92
N ALA A 604 6.10 -16.93 4.48
CA ALA A 604 4.85 -16.33 4.94
C ALA A 604 3.82 -16.11 3.82
N PHE A 605 4.23 -15.83 2.58
CA PHE A 605 3.29 -15.71 1.47
C PHE A 605 2.89 -17.08 0.92
N THR A 606 3.89 -17.91 0.56
CA THR A 606 3.62 -19.17 -0.13
C THR A 606 2.81 -20.12 0.75
N GLU A 607 3.13 -20.20 2.04
CA GLU A 607 2.43 -21.08 2.99
C GLU A 607 0.99 -20.62 3.24
N LYS A 608 0.70 -19.32 3.15
CA LYS A 608 -0.66 -18.77 3.29
C LYS A 608 -1.60 -19.22 2.17
N TYR A 609 -1.14 -19.18 0.92
CA TYR A 609 -2.01 -19.46 -0.24
C TYR A 609 -1.97 -20.92 -0.69
N PHE A 610 -0.85 -21.61 -0.54
CA PHE A 610 -0.69 -23.01 -0.97
C PHE A 610 -0.71 -24.01 0.20
N GLY A 611 -0.52 -23.56 1.43
CA GLY A 611 -0.38 -24.42 2.62
C GLY A 611 1.05 -24.95 2.80
N PHE A 612 1.18 -26.04 3.55
CA PHE A 612 2.44 -26.79 3.62
C PHE A 612 2.43 -27.91 2.57
N PRO A 613 3.53 -28.15 1.85
CA PRO A 613 3.62 -29.26 0.91
C PRO A 613 3.53 -30.59 1.65
N ALA A 614 2.62 -31.47 1.21
CA ALA A 614 2.78 -32.90 1.44
C ALA A 614 3.97 -33.40 0.61
N ARG A 615 4.57 -34.56 0.98
CA ARG A 615 5.59 -35.19 0.12
C ARG A 615 5.00 -35.35 -1.30
N GLU A 616 5.69 -34.82 -2.30
CA GLU A 616 5.30 -34.84 -3.73
C GLU A 616 3.98 -34.14 -4.07
N ASP A 617 3.78 -32.90 -3.61
CA ASP A 617 2.57 -32.14 -3.95
C ASP A 617 2.70 -31.39 -5.29
N HIS A 618 2.02 -31.91 -6.32
CA HIS A 618 1.97 -31.32 -7.67
C HIS A 618 1.42 -29.88 -7.71
N LYS A 619 0.74 -29.40 -6.66
CA LYS A 619 0.27 -28.01 -6.54
C LYS A 619 1.42 -26.99 -6.58
N TYR A 620 2.61 -27.39 -6.17
CA TYR A 620 3.83 -26.57 -6.21
C TYR A 620 4.63 -26.75 -7.50
N GLN A 621 4.24 -27.72 -8.35
CA GLN A 621 4.80 -27.96 -9.67
C GLN A 621 3.96 -27.23 -10.71
N VAL A 622 4.01 -25.90 -10.71
CA VAL A 622 3.50 -25.13 -11.84
C VAL A 622 4.46 -25.38 -13.01
N HIS A 623 4.07 -26.27 -13.93
CA HIS A 623 4.84 -26.59 -15.13
C HIS A 623 4.93 -25.34 -16.03
N LEU A 624 6.12 -24.78 -16.15
CA LEU A 624 6.43 -23.67 -17.05
C LEU A 624 7.13 -24.20 -18.31
N TYR A 625 6.43 -24.18 -19.44
CA TYR A 625 7.04 -24.32 -20.77
C TYR A 625 7.50 -22.95 -21.26
N VAL A 626 8.75 -22.55 -21.01
CA VAL A 626 9.38 -21.43 -21.73
C VAL A 626 10.83 -21.77 -22.06
N SER A 627 11.17 -21.72 -23.35
CA SER A 627 12.55 -21.78 -23.85
C SER A 627 13.29 -20.46 -23.55
N GLY A 628 14.43 -20.53 -22.86
CA GLY A 628 15.34 -19.40 -22.63
C GLY A 628 15.15 -18.76 -21.26
N GLY A 629 16.09 -19.02 -20.35
CA GLY A 629 15.96 -18.72 -18.92
C GLY A 629 16.18 -17.27 -18.51
N PHE A 630 15.61 -16.89 -17.36
CA PHE A 630 16.10 -16.04 -16.25
C PHE A 630 14.99 -16.01 -15.14
N LEU A 631 15.35 -15.84 -13.85
CA LEU A 631 14.52 -16.04 -12.62
C LEU A 631 14.12 -14.72 -11.91
N GLY A 632 12.92 -14.60 -11.29
CA GLY A 632 12.49 -13.47 -10.41
C GLY A 632 11.03 -13.55 -9.83
N TYR A 633 10.58 -12.57 -8.98
CA TYR A 633 9.39 -12.49 -8.04
C TYR A 633 8.07 -11.66 -8.30
N TYR A 634 6.90 -12.01 -7.70
CA TYR A 634 5.47 -11.55 -7.95
C TYR A 634 4.92 -10.08 -7.64
N VAL A 635 4.18 -9.40 -8.58
CA VAL A 635 3.28 -8.18 -8.69
C VAL A 635 2.42 -8.03 -10.05
N PRO A 636 1.08 -8.06 -10.11
CA PRO A 636 0.27 -8.32 -11.35
C PRO A 636 -0.11 -7.19 -12.38
N TYR A 637 -1.16 -7.44 -13.20
CA TYR A 637 -1.40 -6.97 -14.60
C TYR A 637 -2.26 -5.73 -14.84
N ASN A 638 -2.13 -5.18 -16.06
CA ASN A 638 -3.00 -4.25 -16.80
C ASN A 638 -2.97 -4.63 -18.30
N MET A 639 -4.06 -4.41 -19.03
CA MET A 639 -4.20 -4.87 -20.42
C MET A 639 -4.10 -3.69 -21.38
N PHE A 640 -3.27 -3.79 -22.41
CA PHE A 640 -3.29 -2.86 -23.55
C PHE A 640 -4.18 -3.43 -24.63
N ILE A 641 -5.13 -2.63 -25.06
CA ILE A 641 -5.94 -2.95 -26.21
C ILE A 641 -5.80 -1.75 -27.13
N SER A 642 -4.94 -1.85 -28.14
CA SER A 642 -4.88 -0.80 -29.15
C SER A 642 -6.23 -0.78 -29.87
N SER A 643 -6.79 0.42 -30.01
CA SER A 643 -7.82 0.65 -31.04
C SER A 643 -7.22 0.49 -32.42
#